data_AF-A0A6A6ZDU0-F1
#
_entry.id   AF-A0A6A6ZDU0-F1
#
_cell.length_a   1.000
_cell.length_b   1.000
_cell.length_c   1.000
_cell.angle_alpha   90.00
_cell.angle_beta   90.00
_cell.angle_gamma   90.00
#
_symmetry.space_group_name_H-M   'P 1'
#
loop_
_entity.id
_entity.type
_entity.pdbx_description
1 polymer ?
#
loop_
_entity_poly.entity_id
_entity_poly.type
_entity_poly.pdbx_seq_one_letter_code
_entity_poly.pdbx_strand_id
1 'polypeptide(L)'
;MRLLFGVALLCASTSCAAKHTLRGQTGNETTSASPPNTVRIRLNPAGVRDYADSDYATWTVPNAAKADFKSSGNTSLSFTLTAASGKLSGNSNKAVYTRVISSLGERIVGQGVSTKTDAGDDVGGVPLTLTISGLSAGQHTILAWHNAWDKLNGTAALAISVDGKNAVSQVQQTVRADNIWEAATSYNTITAIEGKDVKITYSPNQDNGGRVFLNGFEIDTPPMNDQISFPTPTHRDERVQLAGSAGGVQASWRTAGVKGATYAVYLGISPVALQLVASGLSETATTFDNVNTQDTYYWRVDVIANNTTYVGRMFTFRRARLAFPGAEGYGRFARGGRGGKVVHVTSLEDTEAEGTLRYALTKATGPRTIVFDIGGVITTKSRMSVNGQYITLAGQTAPGKGIVIQGHPLGLTGASDIIFQHIRVRPGTISNQTIDGMGMQGSNHAIFDRCSMGWTIDETFSSRDGHNITLQRSMISEPLNIAGHKNYPAGKMHGFAASIGGNVGSFHHNLIAHAEGRSWSMAGGVDANAKFAGRLDIRNNVVYNFGGRVTDGGAHEVNFVSNLYKRGPASNLTYAFRTQYEDDMPGTQQYYCDGNAMPGIFDENSVQYREDGTGQSRNIACYADVTIDNVKYQKFVAKPFFDSFVETQSAIEAYKIVLSDSGASQPTQDDHDLRIVRETLNGTATYTGSKSNKRGIIDSPADVRGLEGFPTVKRSASWDADNDGIADWWDGSTGGEGYTVLEGYLNFMAEPHAFVSPSSSIVVNLAPLAMGFVQPSFTIEGAKIGSVTVAGSKATYAAGSGGVEWLTILVKDGESKAWSRPFGVAIFAAAESLQSRR
;
A
#
# COMPACT_ATOMS: atom_id res chain seq x y z
N MET A 1 27.20 55.45 0.47
CA MET A 1 26.92 54.53 1.59
C MET A 1 25.89 53.52 1.09
N ARG A 2 26.41 52.36 0.67
CA ARG A 2 25.82 51.03 0.34
C ARG A 2 24.40 50.91 -0.25
N LEU A 3 24.08 50.08 -1.24
CA LEU A 3 24.73 49.36 -2.36
C LEU A 3 23.59 48.45 -2.89
N LEU A 4 23.18 48.54 -4.16
CA LEU A 4 22.58 47.42 -4.92
C LEU A 4 22.39 47.84 -6.38
N PHE A 5 23.30 47.33 -7.22
CA PHE A 5 23.28 47.43 -8.67
C PHE A 5 22.41 46.31 -9.24
N GLY A 6 21.61 46.64 -10.25
CA GLY A 6 20.95 45.66 -11.11
C GLY A 6 21.91 45.10 -12.16
N VAL A 7 21.56 43.93 -12.72
CA VAL A 7 22.00 43.50 -14.05
C VAL A 7 20.85 42.71 -14.70
N ALA A 8 20.60 43.04 -15.96
CA ALA A 8 19.59 42.49 -16.83
C ALA A 8 20.03 41.18 -17.53
N LEU A 9 19.00 40.41 -17.90
CA LEU A 9 18.86 39.36 -18.93
C LEU A 9 20.07 38.99 -19.79
N LEU A 10 20.30 37.68 -19.92
CA LEU A 10 20.40 37.02 -21.23
C LEU A 10 19.87 35.59 -21.16
N CYS A 11 18.78 35.32 -21.90
CA CYS A 11 18.25 33.99 -22.16
C CYS A 11 19.09 33.31 -23.25
N ALA A 12 19.54 32.08 -22.98
CA ALA A 12 19.96 31.14 -24.01
C ALA A 12 19.34 29.78 -23.69
N SER A 13 18.35 29.40 -24.50
CA SER A 13 17.78 28.07 -24.58
C SER A 13 18.80 27.12 -25.20
N THR A 14 19.34 26.18 -24.42
CA THR A 14 20.06 25.02 -24.95
C THR A 14 19.45 23.75 -24.37
N SER A 15 18.80 22.98 -25.24
CA SER A 15 18.45 21.58 -25.02
C SER A 15 19.70 20.79 -24.62
N CYS A 16 19.82 20.43 -23.35
CA CYS A 16 20.86 19.54 -22.88
C CYS A 16 20.25 18.16 -22.66
N ALA A 17 20.42 17.28 -23.65
CA ALA A 17 20.37 15.85 -23.41
C ALA A 17 21.49 15.51 -22.41
N ALA A 18 21.13 15.32 -21.14
CA ALA A 18 22.08 14.96 -20.10
C ALA A 18 22.57 13.52 -20.35
N LYS A 19 23.70 13.39 -21.03
CA LYS A 19 24.53 12.19 -20.94
C LYS A 19 25.07 12.12 -19.51
N HIS A 20 24.43 11.30 -18.68
CA HIS A 20 24.93 10.92 -17.36
C HIS A 20 26.31 10.29 -17.53
N THR A 21 27.34 11.08 -17.22
CA THR A 21 28.73 10.62 -17.21
C THR A 21 29.22 10.79 -15.78
N LEU A 22 29.29 9.68 -15.04
CA LEU A 22 30.00 9.60 -13.77
C LEU A 22 31.47 9.94 -14.05
N ARG A 23 31.93 11.14 -13.68
CA ARG A 23 33.34 11.53 -13.82
C ARG A 23 34.16 11.01 -12.65
N GLY A 24 34.81 9.87 -12.91
CA GLY A 24 36.18 9.48 -12.57
C GLY A 24 36.81 9.90 -11.24
N GLN A 25 37.00 8.92 -10.36
CA GLN A 25 38.26 8.68 -9.65
C GLN A 25 38.58 7.16 -9.62
N THR A 26 39.64 6.81 -10.36
CA THR A 26 40.56 5.65 -10.27
C THR A 26 40.06 4.30 -9.74
N GLY A 27 39.98 3.31 -10.64
CA GLY A 27 39.93 1.87 -10.33
C GLY A 27 38.74 1.15 -10.98
N ASN A 28 38.84 0.80 -12.27
CA ASN A 28 37.85 -0.03 -12.96
C ASN A 28 37.98 -1.49 -12.49
N GLU A 29 37.44 -1.80 -11.31
CA GLU A 29 37.08 -3.16 -10.93
C GLU A 29 35.55 -3.24 -10.87
N THR A 30 34.92 -3.53 -12.01
CA THR A 30 33.56 -4.05 -12.03
C THR A 30 33.60 -5.44 -11.39
N THR A 31 33.24 -5.54 -10.12
CA THR A 31 33.15 -6.85 -9.46
C THR A 31 31.84 -7.53 -9.85
N SER A 32 31.95 -8.79 -10.24
CA SER A 32 30.80 -9.67 -10.51
C SER A 32 29.89 -9.79 -9.29
N ALA A 33 28.65 -10.21 -9.55
CA ALA A 33 27.63 -10.61 -8.60
C ALA A 33 28.17 -11.47 -7.43
N SER A 34 27.35 -11.62 -6.39
CA SER A 34 27.47 -12.71 -5.39
C SER A 34 27.99 -13.98 -6.07
N PRO A 35 28.96 -14.72 -5.47
CA PRO A 35 29.72 -15.75 -6.18
C PRO A 35 28.79 -16.62 -7.04
N PRO A 36 29.06 -16.78 -8.35
CA PRO A 36 28.11 -17.20 -9.39
C PRO A 36 27.47 -18.60 -9.21
N ASN A 37 27.73 -19.28 -8.09
CA ASN A 37 27.34 -20.65 -7.80
C ASN A 37 26.61 -20.84 -6.44
N THR A 38 26.27 -19.77 -5.72
CA THR A 38 25.56 -19.91 -4.42
C THR A 38 24.18 -20.55 -4.60
N VAL A 39 23.94 -21.66 -3.92
CA VAL A 39 22.64 -22.34 -3.92
C VAL A 39 21.95 -22.07 -2.60
N ARG A 40 20.73 -21.53 -2.65
CA ARG A 40 19.97 -21.13 -1.48
C ARG A 40 18.63 -21.85 -1.45
N ILE A 41 18.41 -22.70 -0.45
CA ILE A 41 17.22 -23.56 -0.35
C ILE A 41 16.45 -23.27 0.94
N ARG A 42 15.15 -23.04 0.80
CA ARG A 42 14.19 -23.02 1.90
C ARG A 42 13.41 -24.33 1.92
N LEU A 43 13.31 -24.98 3.07
CA LEU A 43 12.44 -26.15 3.23
C LEU A 43 11.02 -25.72 3.54
N ASN A 44 10.05 -26.14 2.72
CA ASN A 44 8.63 -25.87 2.91
C ASN A 44 7.87 -27.18 3.15
N PRO A 45 7.38 -27.45 4.37
CA PRO A 45 6.54 -28.63 4.60
C PRO A 45 5.28 -28.58 3.73
N ALA A 46 4.88 -29.71 3.13
CA ALA A 46 3.74 -29.73 2.20
C ALA A 46 2.39 -29.31 2.83
N GLY A 47 2.27 -29.36 4.16
CA GLY A 47 1.10 -28.87 4.90
C GLY A 47 1.11 -27.36 5.20
N VAL A 48 2.22 -26.68 4.92
CA VAL A 48 2.37 -25.23 5.06
C VAL A 48 2.13 -24.60 3.69
N ARG A 49 1.32 -23.53 3.66
CA ARG A 49 1.08 -22.76 2.43
C ARG A 49 2.42 -22.33 1.85
N ASP A 50 2.55 -22.29 0.53
CA ASP A 50 3.73 -21.71 -0.09
C ASP A 50 3.47 -20.23 -0.41
N TYR A 51 4.38 -19.38 0.02
CA TYR A 51 4.46 -17.99 -0.39
C TYR A 51 5.75 -17.79 -1.15
N ALA A 52 5.62 -17.12 -2.31
CA ALA A 52 6.74 -16.78 -3.15
C ALA A 52 7.86 -16.07 -2.37
N ASP A 53 9.08 -16.55 -2.59
CA ASP A 53 10.32 -16.01 -2.08
C ASP A 53 11.32 -16.10 -3.23
N SER A 54 11.88 -14.96 -3.65
CA SER A 54 12.79 -14.92 -4.79
C SER A 54 14.25 -15.01 -4.38
N ASP A 55 14.55 -14.98 -3.08
CA ASP A 55 15.93 -15.11 -2.59
C ASP A 55 16.33 -16.57 -2.36
N TYR A 56 15.35 -17.48 -2.28
CA TYR A 56 15.56 -18.91 -2.03
C TYR A 56 14.68 -19.76 -2.95
N ALA A 57 15.27 -20.82 -3.50
CA ALA A 57 14.48 -21.87 -4.11
C ALA A 57 13.68 -22.61 -3.03
N THR A 58 12.41 -22.90 -3.33
CA THR A 58 11.53 -23.58 -2.38
C THR A 58 11.51 -25.07 -2.63
N TRP A 59 11.93 -25.84 -1.64
CA TRP A 59 11.79 -27.29 -1.62
C TRP A 59 10.55 -27.68 -0.84
N THR A 60 9.48 -28.08 -1.54
CA THR A 60 8.29 -28.66 -0.91
C THR A 60 8.59 -30.07 -0.40
N VAL A 61 8.60 -30.25 0.92
CA VAL A 61 8.94 -31.50 1.59
C VAL A 61 7.64 -32.25 1.96
N PRO A 62 7.36 -33.40 1.34
CA PRO A 62 6.18 -34.21 1.66
C PRO A 62 6.30 -34.89 3.01
N ASN A 63 5.16 -35.35 3.52
CA ASN A 63 5.09 -36.22 4.68
C ASN A 63 5.46 -37.67 4.30
N ALA A 64 6.75 -37.93 4.15
CA ALA A 64 7.32 -39.21 3.76
C ALA A 64 8.68 -39.45 4.45
N ALA A 65 9.17 -40.69 4.47
CA ALA A 65 10.49 -40.99 5.05
C ALA A 65 11.66 -40.28 4.34
N LYS A 66 11.46 -39.95 3.06
CA LYS A 66 12.43 -39.31 2.19
C LYS A 66 11.73 -38.27 1.29
N ALA A 67 12.45 -37.20 0.97
CA ALA A 67 12.09 -36.21 -0.03
C ALA A 67 13.28 -35.96 -0.95
N ASP A 68 13.01 -35.68 -2.23
CA ASP A 68 14.01 -35.31 -3.23
C ASP A 68 13.72 -33.91 -3.77
N PHE A 69 14.77 -33.18 -4.13
CA PHE A 69 14.69 -31.87 -4.78
C PHE A 69 15.86 -31.68 -5.73
N LYS A 70 15.61 -31.03 -6.86
CA LYS A 70 16.64 -30.65 -7.81
C LYS A 70 16.62 -29.14 -7.94
N SER A 71 17.75 -28.48 -7.70
CA SER A 71 17.83 -27.04 -7.91
C SER A 71 17.73 -26.72 -9.40
N SER A 72 17.00 -25.65 -9.71
CA SER A 72 16.98 -25.04 -11.04
C SER A 72 18.09 -23.99 -11.15
N GLY A 73 18.77 -23.89 -12.30
CA GLY A 73 19.84 -22.91 -12.56
C GLY A 73 21.19 -23.54 -12.91
N ASN A 74 22.28 -22.76 -12.80
CA ASN A 74 23.61 -23.11 -13.32
C ASN A 74 24.32 -24.26 -12.60
N THR A 75 23.89 -24.68 -11.40
CA THR A 75 24.59 -25.71 -10.61
C THR A 75 23.98 -27.11 -10.70
N SER A 76 22.72 -27.26 -11.14
CA SER A 76 22.01 -28.54 -11.31
C SER A 76 22.17 -29.57 -10.16
N LEU A 77 22.33 -29.11 -8.92
CA LEU A 77 22.51 -29.97 -7.75
C LEU A 77 21.22 -30.73 -7.42
N SER A 78 21.36 -31.96 -6.95
CA SER A 78 20.26 -32.76 -6.42
C SER A 78 20.42 -32.96 -4.93
N PHE A 79 19.31 -32.89 -4.21
CA PHE A 79 19.23 -32.96 -2.76
C PHE A 79 18.24 -34.04 -2.36
N THR A 80 18.62 -34.86 -1.39
CA THR A 80 17.73 -35.84 -0.77
C THR A 80 17.72 -35.61 0.74
N LEU A 81 16.55 -35.37 1.32
CA LEU A 81 16.38 -35.29 2.77
C LEU A 81 15.73 -36.58 3.24
N THR A 82 16.32 -37.23 4.25
CA THR A 82 15.83 -38.51 4.79
C THR A 82 15.75 -38.47 6.31
N ALA A 83 14.66 -38.99 6.87
CA ALA A 83 14.55 -39.27 8.29
C ALA A 83 15.12 -40.67 8.59
N ALA A 84 15.93 -40.81 9.65
CA ALA A 84 16.51 -42.11 10.02
C ALA A 84 15.43 -43.16 10.38
N SER A 85 14.27 -42.71 10.86
CA SER A 85 13.07 -43.50 11.08
C SER A 85 11.82 -42.60 10.98
N GLY A 86 10.64 -43.21 10.78
CA GLY A 86 9.39 -42.47 10.64
C GLY A 86 9.31 -41.63 9.36
N LYS A 87 8.71 -40.45 9.45
CA LYS A 87 8.47 -39.54 8.32
C LYS A 87 8.95 -38.13 8.60
N LEU A 88 9.35 -37.44 7.54
CA LEU A 88 9.54 -35.99 7.52
C LEU A 88 8.20 -35.30 7.80
N SER A 89 8.22 -34.29 8.65
CA SER A 89 7.08 -33.44 8.96
C SER A 89 7.54 -32.02 9.17
N GLY A 90 6.61 -31.08 9.32
CA GLY A 90 7.00 -29.71 9.60
C GLY A 90 5.81 -28.79 9.77
N ASN A 91 6.08 -27.58 10.24
CA ASN A 91 5.08 -26.54 10.42
C ASN A 91 5.73 -25.16 10.28
N SER A 92 4.96 -24.11 10.58
CA SER A 92 5.39 -22.71 10.53
C SER A 92 5.06 -21.98 11.82
N ASN A 93 5.89 -20.98 12.16
CA ASN A 93 5.59 -19.99 13.16
C ASN A 93 4.64 -18.96 12.54
N LYS A 94 3.35 -19.07 12.86
CA LYS A 94 2.29 -18.19 12.32
C LYS A 94 2.66 -16.71 12.40
N ALA A 95 3.26 -16.26 13.51
CA ALA A 95 3.59 -14.85 13.69
C ALA A 95 4.63 -14.33 12.68
N VAL A 96 5.65 -15.12 12.34
CA VAL A 96 6.64 -14.75 11.31
C VAL A 96 6.03 -14.91 9.92
N TYR A 97 5.28 -15.99 9.74
CA TYR A 97 4.75 -16.43 8.46
C TYR A 97 3.61 -15.53 7.93
N THR A 98 2.82 -14.89 8.79
CA THR A 98 1.74 -13.97 8.39
C THR A 98 2.14 -12.50 8.36
N ARG A 99 3.39 -12.14 8.70
CA ARG A 99 3.86 -10.76 8.60
C ARG A 99 4.09 -10.39 7.14
N VAL A 100 3.78 -9.15 6.79
CA VAL A 100 4.26 -8.56 5.54
C VAL A 100 5.72 -8.19 5.75
N ILE A 101 6.60 -9.04 5.23
CA ILE A 101 8.05 -8.88 5.31
C ILE A 101 8.64 -8.84 3.90
N SER A 102 9.52 -7.89 3.70
CA SER A 102 10.45 -7.85 2.59
C SER A 102 11.54 -8.89 2.85
N SER A 103 11.21 -10.17 2.64
CA SER A 103 12.03 -11.25 3.20
C SER A 103 13.41 -11.31 2.54
N LEU A 104 14.45 -11.46 3.35
CA LEU A 104 15.81 -11.88 3.00
C LEU A 104 16.11 -13.32 3.47
N GLY A 105 15.12 -13.96 4.10
CA GLY A 105 15.22 -15.30 4.69
C GLY A 105 14.46 -15.45 6.02
N GLU A 106 13.77 -14.42 6.51
CA GLU A 106 12.83 -14.54 7.65
C GLU A 106 11.79 -15.64 7.39
N ARG A 107 11.39 -15.85 6.13
CA ARG A 107 10.55 -16.99 5.72
C ARG A 107 11.24 -18.35 5.92
N ILE A 108 12.56 -18.44 5.88
CA ILE A 108 13.30 -19.66 6.20
C ILE A 108 13.14 -19.98 7.65
N VAL A 109 13.53 -19.08 8.54
CA VAL A 109 13.52 -19.36 9.98
C VAL A 109 12.09 -19.45 10.53
N GLY A 110 11.09 -18.92 9.82
CA GLY A 110 9.68 -19.03 10.15
C GLY A 110 9.04 -20.40 9.91
N GLN A 111 9.70 -21.34 9.23
CA GLN A 111 9.15 -22.68 8.95
C GLN A 111 10.26 -23.72 8.85
N GLY A 112 9.95 -25.01 8.89
CA GLY A 112 10.99 -26.01 8.67
C GLY A 112 10.51 -27.43 8.78
N VAL A 113 11.46 -28.36 8.72
CA VAL A 113 11.25 -29.80 8.74
C VAL A 113 11.81 -30.40 10.03
N SER A 114 11.06 -31.37 10.56
CA SER A 114 11.39 -32.24 11.69
C SER A 114 10.87 -33.64 11.37
N THR A 115 10.73 -34.49 12.39
CA THR A 115 10.33 -35.89 12.26
C THR A 115 9.06 -36.20 13.03
N LYS A 116 8.27 -37.15 12.51
CA LYS A 116 7.14 -37.75 13.19
C LYS A 116 7.05 -39.26 13.00
N THR A 117 6.28 -39.92 13.85
CA THR A 117 5.94 -41.35 13.72
C THR A 117 4.98 -41.58 12.55
N ASP A 118 4.81 -42.84 12.15
CA ASP A 118 3.80 -43.22 11.15
C ASP A 118 2.36 -42.91 11.59
N ALA A 119 2.12 -42.90 12.90
CA ALA A 119 0.84 -42.52 13.52
C ALA A 119 0.58 -41.01 13.49
N GLY A 120 1.61 -40.19 13.22
CA GLY A 120 1.48 -38.75 13.06
C GLY A 120 2.04 -37.91 14.20
N ASP A 121 2.54 -38.53 15.27
CA ASP A 121 3.06 -37.85 16.46
C ASP A 121 4.49 -37.36 16.25
N ASP A 122 4.80 -36.15 16.73
CA ASP A 122 6.18 -35.64 16.73
C ASP A 122 7.12 -36.60 17.48
N VAL A 123 8.28 -36.90 16.89
CA VAL A 123 9.25 -37.87 17.47
C VAL A 123 10.64 -37.27 17.61
N GLY A 124 11.22 -37.44 18.80
CA GLY A 124 12.59 -37.06 19.14
C GLY A 124 13.61 -38.17 18.92
N GLY A 125 14.90 -37.84 19.00
CA GLY A 125 16.02 -38.77 18.88
C GLY A 125 16.24 -39.30 17.45
N VAL A 126 15.55 -38.75 16.45
CA VAL A 126 15.63 -39.19 15.05
C VAL A 126 16.51 -38.22 14.26
N PRO A 127 17.67 -38.66 13.74
CA PRO A 127 18.50 -37.85 12.87
C PRO A 127 17.85 -37.55 11.51
N LEU A 128 18.19 -36.39 10.96
CA LEU A 128 17.91 -36.04 9.57
C LEU A 128 19.21 -36.09 8.75
N THR A 129 19.18 -36.70 7.57
CA THR A 129 20.32 -36.72 6.65
C THR A 129 19.98 -35.98 5.36
N LEU A 130 20.74 -34.92 5.07
CA LEU A 130 20.77 -34.22 3.79
C LEU A 130 21.88 -34.83 2.93
N THR A 131 21.50 -35.44 1.81
CA THR A 131 22.43 -35.94 0.79
C THR A 131 22.48 -34.93 -0.35
N ILE A 132 23.68 -34.56 -0.78
CA ILE A 132 23.93 -33.62 -1.87
C ILE A 132 24.66 -34.38 -2.99
N SER A 133 24.10 -34.33 -4.19
CA SER A 133 24.67 -34.97 -5.39
C SER A 133 24.98 -33.92 -6.45
N GLY A 134 26.08 -34.12 -7.17
CA GLY A 134 26.49 -33.26 -8.29
C GLY A 134 27.39 -32.07 -7.90
N LEU A 135 27.91 -32.03 -6.67
CA LEU A 135 28.97 -31.08 -6.32
C LEU A 135 30.21 -31.33 -7.17
N SER A 136 30.82 -30.26 -7.69
CA SER A 136 32.11 -30.33 -8.36
C SER A 136 33.20 -30.81 -7.41
N ALA A 137 34.25 -31.46 -7.91
CA ALA A 137 35.41 -31.76 -7.09
C ALA A 137 36.03 -30.46 -6.52
N GLY A 138 36.27 -30.41 -5.22
CA GLY A 138 36.84 -29.23 -4.56
C GLY A 138 36.33 -28.99 -3.15
N GLN A 139 36.71 -27.83 -2.61
CA GLN A 139 36.20 -27.37 -1.32
C GLN A 139 34.90 -26.60 -1.52
N HIS A 140 33.90 -26.97 -0.74
CA HIS A 140 32.59 -26.33 -0.67
C HIS A 140 32.24 -26.03 0.78
N THR A 141 31.23 -25.21 0.99
CA THR A 141 30.72 -24.91 2.34
C THR A 141 29.21 -25.08 2.40
N ILE A 142 28.69 -25.39 3.58
CA ILE A 142 27.25 -25.40 3.84
C ILE A 142 26.94 -24.62 5.11
N LEU A 143 26.02 -23.67 4.99
CA LEU A 143 25.39 -22.93 6.06
C LEU A 143 23.95 -23.44 6.22
N ALA A 144 23.53 -23.91 7.39
CA ALA A 144 22.15 -24.36 7.62
C ALA A 144 21.55 -23.68 8.85
N TRP A 145 20.23 -23.43 8.83
CA TRP A 145 19.49 -22.83 9.95
C TRP A 145 18.72 -23.85 10.77
N HIS A 146 18.69 -23.62 12.08
CA HIS A 146 18.09 -24.49 13.08
C HIS A 146 17.22 -23.71 14.09
N ASN A 147 15.94 -23.58 13.80
CA ASN A 147 14.99 -22.77 14.54
C ASN A 147 13.65 -23.49 14.69
N ALA A 148 13.25 -23.72 15.93
CA ALA A 148 11.95 -24.30 16.25
C ALA A 148 10.82 -23.30 15.98
N TRP A 149 9.78 -23.72 15.26
CA TRP A 149 8.57 -22.92 15.04
C TRP A 149 7.60 -22.98 16.24
N ASP A 150 7.69 -24.03 17.04
CA ASP A 150 6.88 -24.24 18.24
C ASP A 150 7.31 -23.29 19.37
N LYS A 151 6.39 -22.94 20.27
CA LYS A 151 6.72 -22.12 21.45
C LYS A 151 7.32 -23.01 22.54
N LEU A 152 8.55 -23.49 22.33
CA LEU A 152 9.23 -24.40 23.26
C LEU A 152 9.97 -23.61 24.36
N ASN A 153 10.14 -24.24 25.53
CA ASN A 153 10.97 -23.69 26.61
C ASN A 153 12.48 -23.90 26.37
N GLY A 154 12.83 -24.76 25.42
CA GLY A 154 14.19 -25.11 25.03
C GLY A 154 14.18 -26.08 23.86
N THR A 155 15.35 -26.36 23.30
CA THR A 155 15.54 -27.25 22.16
C THR A 155 16.70 -28.21 22.42
N ALA A 156 16.75 -29.29 21.67
CA ALA A 156 17.90 -30.19 21.66
C ALA A 156 19.12 -29.50 21.03
N ALA A 157 20.33 -29.85 21.49
CA ALA A 157 21.55 -29.51 20.77
C ALA A 157 21.80 -30.53 19.65
N LEU A 158 22.37 -30.10 18.53
CA LEU A 158 22.70 -30.97 17.40
C LEU A 158 24.20 -31.31 17.35
N ALA A 159 24.50 -32.59 17.14
CA ALA A 159 25.76 -33.05 16.60
C ALA A 159 25.63 -33.24 15.08
N ILE A 160 26.57 -32.72 14.32
CA ILE A 160 26.56 -32.70 12.85
C ILE A 160 27.77 -33.47 12.35
N SER A 161 27.53 -34.41 11.44
CA SER A 161 28.59 -35.14 10.73
C SER A 161 28.51 -34.93 9.22
N VAL A 162 29.68 -34.92 8.58
CA VAL A 162 29.84 -34.89 7.12
C VAL A 162 30.53 -36.19 6.71
N ASP A 163 29.88 -36.98 5.86
CA ASP A 163 30.30 -38.32 5.43
C ASP A 163 30.66 -39.24 6.62
N GLY A 164 29.86 -39.15 7.69
CA GLY A 164 30.00 -39.94 8.91
C GLY A 164 31.13 -39.48 9.85
N LYS A 165 31.87 -38.43 9.50
CA LYS A 165 32.87 -37.81 10.37
C LYS A 165 32.26 -36.65 11.13
N ASN A 166 32.48 -36.60 12.44
CA ASN A 166 32.01 -35.49 13.28
C ASN A 166 32.61 -34.16 12.79
N ALA A 167 31.74 -33.21 12.47
CA ALA A 167 32.12 -31.88 12.01
C ALA A 167 31.86 -30.82 13.09
N VAL A 168 30.69 -30.84 13.73
CA VAL A 168 30.33 -29.96 14.86
C VAL A 168 29.59 -30.76 15.92
N SER A 169 29.90 -30.60 17.20
CA SER A 169 29.35 -31.48 18.25
C SER A 169 28.17 -30.89 19.02
N GLN A 170 27.99 -29.57 19.06
CA GLN A 170 26.99 -28.89 19.90
C GLN A 170 26.45 -27.61 19.23
N VAL A 171 25.45 -27.74 18.36
CA VAL A 171 24.70 -26.60 17.81
C VAL A 171 23.39 -26.45 18.58
N GLN A 172 23.30 -25.43 19.44
CA GLN A 172 22.06 -25.14 20.16
C GLN A 172 21.06 -24.48 19.21
N GLN A 173 19.90 -25.11 19.01
CA GLN A 173 18.86 -24.59 18.10
C GLN A 173 18.11 -23.43 18.75
N THR A 174 17.66 -22.44 17.98
CA THR A 174 16.84 -21.34 18.52
C THR A 174 15.36 -21.71 18.60
N VAL A 175 14.60 -20.94 19.38
CA VAL A 175 13.13 -21.03 19.44
C VAL A 175 12.56 -19.74 18.89
N ARG A 176 11.77 -19.83 17.82
CA ARG A 176 11.01 -18.72 17.24
C ARG A 176 11.82 -17.45 16.97
N ALA A 177 13.12 -17.59 16.66
CA ALA A 177 13.86 -16.49 16.07
C ALA A 177 13.15 -16.06 14.78
N ASP A 178 12.96 -14.76 14.58
CA ASP A 178 12.16 -14.21 13.49
C ASP A 178 12.99 -13.62 12.36
N ASN A 179 14.32 -13.77 12.45
CA ASN A 179 15.28 -13.28 11.48
C ASN A 179 16.45 -14.28 11.32
N ILE A 180 17.10 -14.25 10.16
CA ILE A 180 18.20 -15.17 9.84
C ILE A 180 19.48 -14.88 10.61
N TRP A 181 19.61 -13.68 11.17
CA TRP A 181 20.83 -13.20 11.81
C TRP A 181 21.00 -13.75 13.23
N GLU A 182 19.89 -13.86 13.96
CA GLU A 182 19.84 -14.33 15.35
C GLU A 182 19.40 -15.79 15.47
N ALA A 183 18.88 -16.39 14.39
CA ALA A 183 18.58 -17.81 14.35
C ALA A 183 19.87 -18.65 14.42
N ALA A 184 19.81 -19.78 15.12
CA ALA A 184 20.96 -20.67 15.21
C ALA A 184 21.35 -21.20 13.82
N THR A 185 22.65 -21.25 13.57
CA THR A 185 23.21 -21.75 12.33
C THR A 185 24.28 -22.80 12.59
N SER A 186 24.48 -23.69 11.62
CA SER A 186 25.66 -24.54 11.53
C SER A 186 26.43 -24.23 10.24
N TYR A 187 27.76 -24.31 10.31
CA TYR A 187 28.65 -24.05 9.18
C TYR A 187 29.68 -25.17 9.06
N ASN A 188 29.74 -25.83 7.91
CA ASN A 188 30.64 -26.96 7.68
C ASN A 188 31.37 -26.83 6.34
N THR A 189 32.63 -27.27 6.31
CA THR A 189 33.41 -27.40 5.06
C THR A 189 33.27 -28.81 4.51
N ILE A 190 33.15 -28.92 3.19
CA ILE A 190 32.94 -30.15 2.45
C ILE A 190 34.07 -30.27 1.43
N THR A 191 34.79 -31.39 1.44
CA THR A 191 35.71 -31.74 0.37
C THR A 191 35.00 -32.71 -0.58
N ALA A 192 34.38 -32.19 -1.62
CA ALA A 192 33.61 -32.97 -2.57
C ALA A 192 34.54 -33.73 -3.54
N ILE A 193 34.16 -34.96 -3.86
CA ILE A 193 34.80 -35.79 -4.87
C ILE A 193 33.80 -35.91 -6.02
N GLU A 194 34.26 -35.67 -7.25
CA GLU A 194 33.41 -35.72 -8.44
C GLU A 194 32.63 -37.04 -8.52
N GLY A 195 31.31 -36.93 -8.77
CA GLY A 195 30.41 -38.06 -8.89
C GLY A 195 30.06 -38.78 -7.58
N LYS A 196 30.57 -38.33 -6.42
CA LYS A 196 30.20 -38.87 -5.10
C LYS A 196 29.21 -37.96 -4.38
N ASP A 197 28.25 -38.58 -3.73
CA ASP A 197 27.33 -37.90 -2.85
C ASP A 197 28.03 -37.46 -1.56
N VAL A 198 27.64 -36.30 -1.04
CA VAL A 198 28.03 -35.83 0.29
C VAL A 198 26.84 -35.99 1.23
N LYS A 199 27.05 -36.59 2.39
CA LYS A 199 25.99 -36.82 3.39
C LYS A 199 26.23 -35.99 4.65
N ILE A 200 25.28 -35.13 4.96
CA ILE A 200 25.27 -34.31 6.18
C ILE A 200 24.18 -34.84 7.10
N THR A 201 24.57 -35.31 8.28
CA THR A 201 23.62 -35.86 9.26
C THR A 201 23.53 -34.95 10.48
N TYR A 202 22.31 -34.52 10.79
CA TYR A 202 21.96 -33.71 11.96
C TYR A 202 21.35 -34.64 13.02
N SER A 203 22.08 -34.86 14.11
CA SER A 203 21.70 -35.77 15.19
C SER A 203 21.37 -34.98 16.46
N PRO A 204 20.13 -35.02 16.97
CA PRO A 204 19.78 -34.31 18.18
C PRO A 204 20.24 -35.09 19.42
N ASN A 205 20.61 -34.38 20.49
CA ASN A 205 20.68 -34.98 21.82
C ASN A 205 19.26 -35.28 22.35
N GLN A 206 19.15 -35.85 23.55
CA GLN A 206 17.84 -36.24 24.12
C GLN A 206 17.14 -35.10 24.88
N ASP A 207 17.74 -33.91 24.95
CA ASP A 207 17.20 -32.80 25.74
C ASP A 207 15.96 -32.19 25.06
N ASN A 208 15.05 -31.67 25.87
CA ASN A 208 13.88 -30.89 25.40
C ASN A 208 13.08 -31.58 24.28
N GLY A 209 12.95 -32.91 24.36
CA GLY A 209 12.21 -33.73 23.39
C GLY A 209 13.01 -34.13 22.15
N GLY A 210 14.30 -33.79 22.06
CA GLY A 210 15.25 -34.42 21.14
C GLY A 210 14.96 -34.24 19.65
N ARG A 211 14.33 -33.14 19.22
CA ARG A 211 13.96 -32.93 17.80
C ARG A 211 15.02 -32.16 17.03
N VAL A 212 15.20 -32.53 15.76
CA VAL A 212 15.88 -31.70 14.77
C VAL A 212 14.88 -30.72 14.16
N PHE A 213 15.28 -29.45 14.07
CA PHE A 213 14.62 -28.43 13.28
C PHE A 213 15.58 -28.00 12.17
N LEU A 214 15.24 -28.33 10.92
CA LEU A 214 15.99 -27.90 9.75
C LEU A 214 15.10 -26.98 8.90
N ASN A 215 15.50 -25.72 8.76
CA ASN A 215 14.67 -24.70 8.12
C ASN A 215 15.04 -24.47 6.65
N GLY A 216 16.33 -24.54 6.35
CA GLY A 216 16.90 -24.25 5.04
C GLY A 216 18.42 -24.26 5.11
N PHE A 217 19.07 -24.10 3.97
CA PHE A 217 20.53 -24.09 3.87
C PHE A 217 21.02 -23.35 2.63
N GLU A 218 22.30 -22.99 2.66
CA GLU A 218 23.03 -22.40 1.55
C GLU A 218 24.34 -23.12 1.30
N ILE A 219 24.73 -23.24 0.03
CA ILE A 219 26.02 -23.78 -0.40
C ILE A 219 26.92 -22.64 -0.86
N ASP A 220 28.20 -22.69 -0.48
CA ASP A 220 29.26 -21.75 -0.86
C ASP A 220 28.97 -20.28 -0.46
N THR A 221 28.30 -20.10 0.67
CA THR A 221 28.11 -18.79 1.31
C THR A 221 28.97 -18.69 2.57
N PRO A 222 29.54 -17.52 2.94
CA PRO A 222 30.28 -17.36 4.19
C PRO A 222 29.46 -17.70 5.45
N PRO A 223 30.10 -17.97 6.61
CA PRO A 223 29.40 -18.13 7.88
C PRO A 223 28.55 -16.90 8.20
N MET A 224 27.38 -17.09 8.82
CA MET A 224 26.47 -15.97 9.12
C MET A 224 27.13 -14.94 10.06
N ASN A 225 27.88 -15.42 11.06
CA ASN A 225 28.56 -14.56 12.03
C ASN A 225 29.74 -13.77 11.44
N ASP A 226 30.24 -14.16 10.27
CA ASP A 226 31.37 -13.49 9.61
C ASP A 226 30.90 -12.48 8.54
N GLN A 227 29.58 -12.29 8.44
CA GLN A 227 28.93 -11.31 7.58
C GLN A 227 28.33 -10.17 8.43
N ILE A 228 27.93 -9.09 7.77
CA ILE A 228 27.14 -8.04 8.42
C ILE A 228 25.73 -8.54 8.75
N SER A 229 25.07 -7.91 9.72
CA SER A 229 23.66 -8.20 10.05
C SER A 229 22.84 -6.91 10.22
N PHE A 230 21.51 -7.04 10.18
CA PHE A 230 20.57 -5.92 10.33
C PHE A 230 20.92 -4.69 9.45
N PRO A 231 21.01 -4.87 8.12
CA PRO A 231 21.30 -3.78 7.20
C PRO A 231 20.13 -2.79 7.14
N THR A 232 20.45 -1.51 7.05
CA THR A 232 19.56 -0.41 6.68
C THR A 232 20.17 0.27 5.45
N PRO A 233 19.42 0.55 4.37
CA PRO A 233 18.04 0.13 4.14
C PRO A 233 17.87 -1.39 4.15
N THR A 234 16.76 -1.87 4.72
CA THR A 234 16.49 -3.31 4.75
C THR A 234 16.30 -3.86 3.33
N HIS A 235 16.56 -5.16 3.12
CA HIS A 235 16.35 -5.80 1.82
C HIS A 235 14.89 -5.61 1.37
N ARG A 236 14.70 -5.19 0.11
CA ARG A 236 13.40 -4.85 -0.50
C ARG A 236 12.60 -3.79 0.29
N ASP A 237 13.30 -2.87 0.94
CA ASP A 237 12.65 -1.62 1.36
C ASP A 237 12.44 -0.73 0.12
N GLU A 238 11.21 -0.66 -0.36
CA GLU A 238 10.87 0.13 -1.55
C GLU A 238 10.48 1.58 -1.23
N ARG A 239 10.61 2.01 0.03
CA ARG A 239 10.09 3.29 0.52
C ARG A 239 11.11 3.99 1.42
N VAL A 240 12.38 3.89 1.04
CA VAL A 240 13.48 4.55 1.76
C VAL A 240 13.33 6.07 1.62
N GLN A 241 13.02 6.72 2.73
CA GLN A 241 12.94 8.18 2.79
C GLN A 241 14.33 8.77 3.09
N LEU A 242 14.61 9.95 2.55
CA LEU A 242 15.85 10.67 2.85
C LEU A 242 15.77 11.35 4.22
N ALA A 243 16.90 11.39 4.92
CA ALA A 243 17.05 12.24 6.10
C ALA A 243 17.29 13.69 5.66
N GLY A 244 16.22 14.49 5.59
CA GLY A 244 16.28 15.91 5.17
C GLY A 244 16.29 16.12 3.65
N SER A 245 16.33 17.39 3.24
CA SER A 245 16.17 17.83 1.84
C SER A 245 17.43 17.72 0.97
N ALA A 246 18.60 17.46 1.57
CA ALA A 246 19.89 17.43 0.88
C ALA A 246 20.73 16.14 1.15
N GLY A 247 20.23 15.17 1.91
CA GLY A 247 21.00 13.99 2.31
C GLY A 247 20.85 12.81 1.35
N GLY A 248 21.94 12.09 1.06
CA GLY A 248 21.88 10.77 0.44
C GLY A 248 21.17 9.73 1.32
N VAL A 249 20.94 8.53 0.79
CA VAL A 249 20.36 7.43 1.57
C VAL A 249 21.38 6.93 2.58
N GLN A 250 21.04 6.99 3.87
CA GLN A 250 21.89 6.47 4.93
C GLN A 250 21.89 4.95 4.90
N ALA A 251 23.09 4.36 4.84
CA ALA A 251 23.30 2.93 4.91
C ALA A 251 24.02 2.56 6.22
N SER A 252 23.55 1.56 6.94
CA SER A 252 24.16 1.10 8.19
C SER A 252 23.97 -0.39 8.41
N TRP A 253 24.80 -1.01 9.24
CA TRP A 253 24.72 -2.42 9.59
C TRP A 253 25.28 -2.68 10.99
N ARG A 254 25.06 -3.88 11.52
CA ARG A 254 25.77 -4.39 12.71
C ARG A 254 27.06 -5.08 12.29
N THR A 255 28.09 -4.96 13.13
CA THR A 255 29.43 -5.52 12.90
C THR A 255 29.39 -7.04 12.74
N ALA A 256 30.29 -7.56 11.90
CA ALA A 256 30.59 -8.98 11.87
C ALA A 256 31.31 -9.42 13.16
N GLY A 257 31.26 -10.71 13.48
CA GLY A 257 31.89 -11.31 14.64
C GLY A 257 33.41 -11.54 14.47
N VAL A 258 33.95 -11.43 13.26
CA VAL A 258 35.40 -11.50 13.02
C VAL A 258 36.11 -10.27 13.58
N LYS A 259 37.20 -10.49 14.33
CA LYS A 259 37.98 -9.40 14.92
C LYS A 259 38.73 -8.61 13.86
N GLY A 260 38.78 -7.28 14.04
CA GLY A 260 39.51 -6.39 13.13
C GLY A 260 38.86 -6.26 11.74
N ALA A 261 37.55 -6.48 11.66
CA ALA A 261 36.79 -6.32 10.42
C ALA A 261 36.91 -4.90 9.87
N THR A 262 37.18 -4.82 8.57
CA THR A 262 36.92 -3.62 7.76
C THR A 262 35.90 -3.94 6.68
N TYR A 263 35.25 -2.92 6.11
CA TYR A 263 34.16 -3.10 5.17
C TYR A 263 34.45 -2.50 3.80
N ALA A 264 34.04 -3.22 2.76
CA ALA A 264 33.93 -2.73 1.39
C ALA A 264 32.44 -2.72 0.99
N VAL A 265 31.93 -1.54 0.65
CA VAL A 265 30.52 -1.31 0.33
C VAL A 265 30.38 -1.10 -1.16
N TYR A 266 29.40 -1.79 -1.73
CA TYR A 266 29.10 -1.75 -3.15
C TYR A 266 27.65 -1.31 -3.39
N LEU A 267 27.42 -0.54 -4.45
CA LEU A 267 26.11 -0.08 -4.88
C LEU A 267 26.01 -0.15 -6.41
N GLY A 268 24.84 -0.47 -6.93
CA GLY A 268 24.56 -0.40 -8.36
C GLY A 268 23.05 -0.45 -8.62
N ILE A 269 22.66 -0.24 -9.88
CA ILE A 269 21.26 -0.38 -10.33
C ILE A 269 20.99 -1.76 -10.95
N SER A 270 21.97 -2.66 -10.86
CA SER A 270 21.89 -4.03 -11.35
C SER A 270 22.60 -4.97 -10.37
N PRO A 271 22.03 -6.15 -10.05
CA PRO A 271 22.63 -7.09 -9.11
C PRO A 271 23.93 -7.73 -9.62
N VAL A 272 24.24 -7.58 -10.92
CA VAL A 272 25.43 -8.14 -11.57
C VAL A 272 26.48 -7.09 -11.91
N ALA A 273 26.20 -5.82 -11.64
CA ALA A 273 27.09 -4.70 -11.95
C ALA A 273 27.09 -3.70 -10.78
N LEU A 274 27.75 -4.08 -9.69
CA LEU A 274 27.96 -3.19 -8.56
C LEU A 274 29.27 -2.42 -8.69
N GLN A 275 29.28 -1.20 -8.16
CA GLN A 275 30.46 -0.36 -8.06
C GLN A 275 30.86 -0.22 -6.60
N LEU A 276 32.16 -0.25 -6.32
CA LEU A 276 32.70 0.04 -5.01
C LEU A 276 32.43 1.52 -4.67
N VAL A 277 31.69 1.78 -3.60
CA VAL A 277 31.36 3.13 -3.14
C VAL A 277 32.13 3.55 -1.90
N ALA A 278 32.58 2.58 -1.09
CA ALA A 278 33.45 2.82 0.06
C ALA A 278 34.28 1.57 0.36
N SER A 279 35.51 1.74 0.86
CA SER A 279 36.40 0.61 1.20
C SER A 279 37.27 0.93 2.40
N GLY A 280 37.65 -0.10 3.17
CA GLY A 280 38.50 0.05 4.34
C GLY A 280 37.78 0.74 5.51
N LEU A 281 36.45 0.73 5.52
CA LEU A 281 35.67 1.35 6.59
C LEU A 281 35.84 0.54 7.88
N SER A 282 36.17 1.21 8.98
CA SER A 282 36.05 0.65 10.33
C SER A 282 34.66 0.92 10.94
N GLU A 283 33.96 1.94 10.44
CA GLU A 283 32.60 2.26 10.84
C GLU A 283 31.59 1.37 10.12
N THR A 284 30.42 1.15 10.74
CA THR A 284 29.36 0.29 10.20
C THR A 284 28.25 1.10 9.52
N ALA A 285 28.63 2.19 8.87
CA ALA A 285 27.72 3.07 8.14
C ALA A 285 28.41 3.78 6.98
N THR A 286 27.62 4.20 5.99
CA THR A 286 28.01 5.07 4.89
C THR A 286 26.79 5.79 4.31
N THR A 287 26.96 6.63 3.30
CA THR A 287 25.87 7.32 2.60
C THR A 287 25.89 6.97 1.12
N PHE A 288 24.73 6.65 0.57
CA PHE A 288 24.52 6.49 -0.87
C PHE A 288 24.03 7.81 -1.47
N ASP A 289 24.92 8.50 -2.17
CA ASP A 289 24.59 9.74 -2.88
C ASP A 289 23.93 9.46 -4.24
N ASN A 290 23.25 10.46 -4.79
CA ASN A 290 22.64 10.42 -6.14
C ASN A 290 21.61 9.29 -6.34
N VAL A 291 20.94 8.86 -5.27
CA VAL A 291 19.83 7.90 -5.33
C VAL A 291 18.57 8.59 -5.84
N ASN A 292 18.11 8.23 -7.04
CA ASN A 292 16.88 8.72 -7.63
C ASN A 292 15.67 7.85 -7.23
N THR A 293 14.46 8.27 -7.61
CA THR A 293 13.18 7.63 -7.25
C THR A 293 12.68 6.60 -8.27
N GLN A 294 13.39 6.44 -9.39
CA GLN A 294 12.99 5.57 -10.49
C GLN A 294 13.68 4.21 -10.41
N ASP A 295 14.98 4.23 -10.12
CA ASP A 295 15.83 3.06 -10.12
C ASP A 295 15.58 2.13 -8.91
N THR A 296 15.92 0.86 -9.13
CA THR A 296 16.05 -0.13 -8.07
C THR A 296 17.53 -0.26 -7.76
N TYR A 297 17.91 0.00 -6.52
CA TYR A 297 19.29 -0.08 -6.10
C TYR A 297 19.57 -1.45 -5.50
N TYR A 298 20.76 -1.96 -5.77
CA TYR A 298 21.32 -3.19 -5.25
C TYR A 298 22.60 -2.83 -4.52
N TRP A 299 22.77 -3.33 -3.30
CA TRP A 299 23.96 -3.04 -2.50
C TRP A 299 24.43 -4.25 -1.71
N ARG A 300 25.71 -4.25 -1.38
CA ARG A 300 26.39 -5.35 -0.69
C ARG A 300 27.48 -4.78 0.21
N VAL A 301 27.74 -5.44 1.33
CA VAL A 301 28.87 -5.13 2.19
C VAL A 301 29.73 -6.38 2.36
N ASP A 302 30.94 -6.32 1.85
CA ASP A 302 31.94 -7.37 2.04
C ASP A 302 32.75 -7.09 3.31
N VAL A 303 32.95 -8.13 4.12
CA VAL A 303 33.74 -8.05 5.36
C VAL A 303 35.16 -8.51 5.05
N ILE A 304 36.16 -7.73 5.43
CA ILE A 304 37.57 -8.01 5.19
C ILE A 304 38.28 -8.13 6.53
N ALA A 305 38.84 -9.31 6.81
CA ALA A 305 39.62 -9.57 8.02
C ALA A 305 40.64 -10.69 7.76
N ASN A 306 41.85 -10.58 8.33
CA ASN A 306 42.90 -11.60 8.24
C ASN A 306 43.20 -12.07 6.81
N ASN A 307 43.36 -11.13 5.86
CA ASN A 307 43.54 -11.38 4.42
C ASN A 307 42.43 -12.23 3.77
N THR A 308 41.28 -12.35 4.42
CA THR A 308 40.10 -13.07 3.91
C THR A 308 38.98 -12.07 3.65
N THR A 309 38.30 -12.22 2.52
CA THR A 309 37.10 -11.45 2.18
C THR A 309 35.88 -12.36 2.30
N TYR A 310 34.99 -12.04 3.23
CA TYR A 310 33.68 -12.66 3.37
C TYR A 310 32.68 -11.84 2.54
N VAL A 311 32.36 -12.34 1.35
CA VAL A 311 31.44 -11.65 0.44
C VAL A 311 30.03 -11.61 1.05
N GLY A 312 29.44 -10.42 1.12
CA GLY A 312 28.15 -10.20 1.76
C GLY A 312 26.95 -10.64 0.94
N ARG A 313 25.78 -10.62 1.59
CA ARG A 313 24.48 -10.77 0.92
C ARG A 313 24.15 -9.54 0.08
N MET A 314 23.40 -9.78 -1.00
CA MET A 314 22.83 -8.71 -1.82
C MET A 314 21.55 -8.18 -1.17
N PHE A 315 21.51 -6.87 -0.98
CA PHE A 315 20.33 -6.13 -0.54
C PHE A 315 19.79 -5.32 -1.70
N THR A 316 18.50 -5.02 -1.69
CA THR A 316 17.90 -4.11 -2.66
C THR A 316 17.01 -3.10 -1.97
N PHE A 317 16.91 -1.90 -2.50
CA PHE A 317 16.00 -0.89 -1.98
C PHE A 317 15.57 0.07 -3.10
N ARG A 318 14.53 0.86 -2.84
CA ARG A 318 14.10 1.99 -3.68
C ARG A 318 13.84 3.19 -2.80
N ARG A 319 14.12 4.37 -3.35
CA ARG A 319 13.79 5.63 -2.69
C ARG A 319 12.28 5.85 -2.74
N ALA A 320 11.72 6.30 -1.61
CA ALA A 320 10.31 6.66 -1.50
C ALA A 320 9.96 7.78 -2.49
N ARG A 321 8.81 7.61 -3.14
CA ARG A 321 8.18 8.65 -3.95
C ARG A 321 6.69 8.59 -3.71
N LEU A 322 6.08 9.75 -3.47
CA LEU A 322 4.63 9.84 -3.34
C LEU A 322 3.95 9.18 -4.55
N ALA A 323 2.79 8.57 -4.32
CA ALA A 323 1.99 7.94 -5.37
C ALA A 323 1.64 8.96 -6.46
N PHE A 324 1.31 10.18 -6.02
CA PHE A 324 1.06 11.39 -6.81
C PHE A 324 1.23 12.61 -5.87
N PRO A 325 1.36 13.86 -6.37
CA PRO A 325 1.70 15.03 -5.55
C PRO A 325 0.85 15.25 -4.30
N GLY A 326 -0.45 14.97 -4.35
CA GLY A 326 -1.40 15.11 -3.22
C GLY A 326 -1.65 13.85 -2.40
N ALA A 327 -0.81 12.81 -2.54
CA ALA A 327 -0.96 11.56 -1.81
C ALA A 327 -0.50 11.73 -0.34
N GLU A 328 -1.36 11.34 0.60
CA GLU A 328 -1.14 11.52 2.04
C GLU A 328 -1.48 10.25 2.83
N GLY A 329 -1.16 10.23 4.13
CA GLY A 329 -1.37 9.08 5.00
C GLY A 329 -0.41 7.92 4.75
N TYR A 330 -0.77 6.72 5.21
CA TYR A 330 0.12 5.55 5.19
C TYR A 330 0.17 4.81 3.84
N GLY A 331 -0.81 5.03 2.97
CA GLY A 331 -0.81 4.59 1.58
C GLY A 331 -0.04 5.51 0.62
N ARG A 332 0.45 6.67 1.07
CA ARG A 332 1.00 7.74 0.19
C ARG A 332 2.19 7.34 -0.67
N PHE A 333 2.91 6.29 -0.32
CA PHE A 333 4.05 5.76 -1.06
C PHE A 333 3.74 4.47 -1.82
N ALA A 334 2.46 4.21 -2.12
CA ALA A 334 2.10 3.19 -3.10
C ALA A 334 2.81 3.50 -4.43
N ARG A 335 3.53 2.51 -4.98
CA ARG A 335 4.25 2.70 -6.25
C ARG A 335 3.32 2.70 -7.45
N GLY A 336 2.22 1.95 -7.39
CA GLY A 336 1.35 1.72 -8.54
C GLY A 336 2.12 1.12 -9.72
N GLY A 337 1.72 1.46 -10.94
CA GLY A 337 2.29 0.97 -12.19
C GLY A 337 3.60 1.62 -12.64
N ARG A 338 4.28 2.42 -11.79
CA ARG A 338 5.45 3.22 -12.17
C ARG A 338 6.57 2.39 -12.82
N GLY A 339 6.96 2.78 -14.04
CA GLY A 339 7.97 2.11 -14.86
C GLY A 339 7.50 0.79 -15.47
N GLY A 340 6.21 0.48 -15.36
CA GLY A 340 5.56 -0.68 -15.94
C GLY A 340 5.01 -0.42 -17.35
N LYS A 341 4.22 -1.38 -17.82
CA LYS A 341 3.52 -1.27 -19.11
C LYS A 341 2.24 -0.46 -19.00
N VAL A 342 1.80 0.14 -20.11
CA VAL A 342 0.46 0.70 -20.22
C VAL A 342 -0.50 -0.37 -20.72
N VAL A 343 -1.69 -0.44 -20.12
CA VAL A 343 -2.77 -1.35 -20.54
C VAL A 343 -4.02 -0.54 -20.80
N HIS A 344 -4.46 -0.54 -22.06
CA HIS A 344 -5.62 0.22 -22.50
C HIS A 344 -6.92 -0.55 -22.29
N VAL A 345 -7.92 0.11 -21.72
CA VAL A 345 -9.31 -0.35 -21.74
C VAL A 345 -10.02 0.32 -22.91
N THR A 346 -10.39 -0.48 -23.90
CA THR A 346 -11.01 -0.06 -25.17
C THR A 346 -12.44 -0.61 -25.33
N SER A 347 -12.87 -1.48 -24.41
CA SER A 347 -14.19 -2.11 -24.37
C SER A 347 -14.84 -2.01 -22.99
N LEU A 348 -16.15 -1.77 -22.98
CA LEU A 348 -16.98 -1.77 -21.76
C LEU A 348 -17.48 -3.18 -21.38
N GLU A 349 -17.16 -4.19 -22.20
CA GLU A 349 -17.54 -5.57 -21.95
C GLU A 349 -16.82 -6.15 -20.74
N ASP A 350 -17.53 -7.00 -19.99
CA ASP A 350 -16.94 -7.78 -18.91
C ASP A 350 -16.56 -9.19 -19.41
N THR A 351 -15.32 -9.33 -19.85
CA THR A 351 -14.73 -10.60 -20.32
C THR A 351 -13.26 -10.70 -19.90
N GLU A 352 -12.61 -11.84 -20.12
CA GLU A 352 -11.17 -11.98 -19.88
C GLU A 352 -10.32 -11.61 -21.11
N ALA A 353 -10.91 -11.01 -22.16
CA ALA A 353 -10.20 -10.60 -23.36
C ALA A 353 -9.46 -9.27 -23.17
N GLU A 354 -8.32 -9.13 -23.84
CA GLU A 354 -7.55 -7.88 -23.90
C GLU A 354 -8.43 -6.70 -24.36
N GLY A 355 -8.15 -5.51 -23.83
CA GLY A 355 -8.98 -4.32 -24.03
C GLY A 355 -10.14 -4.17 -23.04
N THR A 356 -10.40 -5.14 -22.16
CA THR A 356 -11.41 -5.02 -21.09
C THR A 356 -10.78 -4.68 -19.74
N LEU A 357 -11.56 -4.04 -18.85
CA LEU A 357 -11.12 -3.75 -17.48
C LEU A 357 -10.79 -5.04 -16.69
N ARG A 358 -11.58 -6.11 -16.85
CA ARG A 358 -11.32 -7.39 -16.17
C ARG A 358 -9.99 -8.00 -16.60
N TYR A 359 -9.65 -7.98 -17.89
CA TYR A 359 -8.33 -8.43 -18.35
C TYR A 359 -7.21 -7.60 -17.71
N ALA A 360 -7.32 -6.27 -17.78
CA ALA A 360 -6.30 -5.37 -17.27
C ALA A 360 -6.01 -5.57 -15.76
N LEU A 361 -7.05 -5.85 -15.00
CA LEU A 361 -6.96 -6.04 -13.55
C LEU A 361 -6.59 -7.48 -13.13
N THR A 362 -7.09 -8.50 -13.82
CA THR A 362 -7.02 -9.90 -13.33
C THR A 362 -6.17 -10.84 -14.18
N LYS A 363 -5.81 -10.46 -15.41
CA LYS A 363 -5.03 -11.30 -16.34
C LYS A 363 -3.69 -10.70 -16.71
N ALA A 364 -3.63 -9.39 -16.95
CA ALA A 364 -2.36 -8.72 -17.20
C ALA A 364 -1.44 -8.88 -15.97
N THR A 365 -0.18 -9.25 -16.21
CA THR A 365 0.84 -9.44 -15.17
C THR A 365 1.91 -8.35 -15.21
N GLY A 366 2.67 -8.23 -14.12
CA GLY A 366 3.74 -7.24 -13.94
C GLY A 366 3.24 -5.83 -13.59
N PRO A 367 4.16 -4.90 -13.30
CA PRO A 367 3.84 -3.49 -13.06
C PRO A 367 3.10 -2.90 -14.26
N ARG A 368 1.98 -2.23 -14.01
CA ARG A 368 1.14 -1.69 -15.08
C ARG A 368 0.27 -0.50 -14.67
N THR A 369 0.11 0.40 -15.62
CA THR A 369 -0.82 1.53 -15.54
C THR A 369 -1.98 1.28 -16.48
N ILE A 370 -3.20 1.30 -15.97
CA ILE A 370 -4.42 1.05 -16.71
C ILE A 370 -5.06 2.39 -17.06
N VAL A 371 -5.19 2.64 -18.36
CA VAL A 371 -5.79 3.86 -18.93
C VAL A 371 -7.05 3.51 -19.73
N PHE A 372 -7.92 4.49 -19.94
CA PHE A 372 -9.23 4.30 -20.58
C PHE A 372 -9.35 5.10 -21.87
N ASP A 373 -9.51 4.39 -22.99
CA ASP A 373 -9.85 4.99 -24.29
C ASP A 373 -11.36 5.07 -24.51
N ILE A 374 -12.12 4.48 -23.59
CA ILE A 374 -13.58 4.42 -23.61
C ILE A 374 -14.16 4.85 -22.27
N GLY A 375 -15.25 5.62 -22.30
CA GLY A 375 -16.07 6.00 -21.15
C GLY A 375 -17.46 5.39 -21.26
N GLY A 376 -18.15 5.22 -20.13
CA GLY A 376 -19.49 4.63 -20.07
C GLY A 376 -19.66 3.68 -18.88
N VAL A 377 -20.67 2.80 -18.98
CA VAL A 377 -21.01 1.83 -17.93
C VAL A 377 -20.37 0.49 -18.21
N ILE A 378 -19.63 -0.05 -17.23
CA ILE A 378 -19.16 -1.44 -17.22
C ILE A 378 -20.07 -2.24 -16.28
N THR A 379 -20.82 -3.20 -16.83
CA THR A 379 -21.68 -4.08 -16.04
C THR A 379 -20.98 -5.40 -15.78
N THR A 380 -20.57 -5.64 -14.54
CA THR A 380 -19.75 -6.79 -14.18
C THR A 380 -20.62 -8.02 -13.91
N LYS A 381 -20.20 -9.16 -14.46
CA LYS A 381 -20.83 -10.48 -14.38
C LYS A 381 -20.40 -11.26 -13.14
N SER A 382 -19.29 -10.86 -12.51
CA SER A 382 -18.77 -11.43 -11.27
C SER A 382 -17.83 -10.45 -10.56
N ARG A 383 -17.56 -10.67 -9.27
CA ARG A 383 -16.62 -9.86 -8.47
C ARG A 383 -15.26 -9.75 -9.18
N MET A 384 -14.72 -8.53 -9.27
CA MET A 384 -13.35 -8.26 -9.72
C MET A 384 -12.44 -8.10 -8.52
N SER A 385 -11.78 -9.19 -8.12
CA SER A 385 -10.84 -9.22 -7.00
C SER A 385 -9.41 -9.08 -7.50
N VAL A 386 -8.77 -7.95 -7.19
CA VAL A 386 -7.38 -7.66 -7.56
C VAL A 386 -6.44 -8.14 -6.47
N ASN A 387 -5.50 -9.01 -6.79
CA ASN A 387 -4.54 -9.61 -5.85
C ASN A 387 -3.07 -9.47 -6.31
N GLY A 388 -2.83 -8.68 -7.35
CA GLY A 388 -1.50 -8.42 -7.91
C GLY A 388 -0.74 -7.33 -7.16
N GLN A 389 0.40 -6.94 -7.73
CA GLN A 389 1.21 -5.83 -7.22
C GLN A 389 1.50 -4.80 -8.32
N TYR A 390 1.80 -3.57 -7.92
CA TYR A 390 2.26 -2.49 -8.80
C TYR A 390 1.23 -2.12 -9.89
N ILE A 391 0.03 -1.71 -9.47
CA ILE A 391 -1.08 -1.40 -10.39
C ILE A 391 -1.57 0.03 -10.15
N THR A 392 -1.60 0.83 -11.21
CA THR A 392 -2.34 2.10 -11.23
C THR A 392 -3.60 1.92 -12.08
N LEU A 393 -4.77 2.28 -11.55
CA LEU A 393 -6.04 2.37 -12.28
C LEU A 393 -6.43 3.85 -12.38
N ALA A 394 -6.21 4.45 -13.55
CA ALA A 394 -6.32 5.88 -13.77
C ALA A 394 -7.67 6.26 -14.41
N GLY A 395 -8.74 6.28 -13.60
CA GLY A 395 -10.09 6.63 -14.06
C GLY A 395 -10.21 8.02 -14.70
N GLN A 396 -9.31 8.95 -14.35
CA GLN A 396 -9.26 10.30 -14.92
C GLN A 396 -8.94 10.35 -16.42
N THR A 397 -8.43 9.26 -17.01
CA THR A 397 -8.11 9.19 -18.44
C THR A 397 -9.34 8.97 -19.33
N ALA A 398 -10.40 8.39 -18.76
CA ALA A 398 -11.62 8.05 -19.49
C ALA A 398 -12.28 9.28 -20.14
N PRO A 399 -12.77 9.18 -21.39
CA PRO A 399 -13.51 10.25 -22.04
C PRO A 399 -14.97 10.37 -21.53
N GLY A 400 -15.67 11.43 -21.98
CA GLY A 400 -17.08 11.64 -21.67
C GLY A 400 -17.31 11.87 -20.17
N LYS A 401 -18.29 11.18 -19.59
CA LYS A 401 -18.57 11.21 -18.15
C LYS A 401 -17.68 10.27 -17.31
N GLY A 402 -16.69 9.65 -17.93
CA GLY A 402 -15.80 8.68 -17.29
C GLY A 402 -16.41 7.28 -17.19
N ILE A 403 -15.93 6.49 -16.22
CA ILE A 403 -16.35 5.10 -16.01
C ILE A 403 -17.18 4.98 -14.74
N VAL A 404 -18.27 4.20 -14.85
CA VAL A 404 -19.02 3.69 -13.70
C VAL A 404 -19.18 2.18 -13.80
N ILE A 405 -18.97 1.51 -12.69
CA ILE A 405 -19.04 0.06 -12.55
C ILE A 405 -20.31 -0.30 -11.78
N GLN A 406 -21.13 -1.19 -12.34
CA GLN A 406 -22.34 -1.72 -11.72
C GLN A 406 -22.40 -3.25 -11.79
N GLY A 407 -23.34 -3.89 -11.10
CA GLY A 407 -23.43 -5.36 -11.06
C GLY A 407 -22.76 -5.94 -9.82
N HIS A 408 -21.50 -6.32 -9.95
CA HIS A 408 -20.68 -6.92 -8.90
C HIS A 408 -19.52 -5.99 -8.48
N PRO A 409 -18.98 -6.17 -7.26
CA PRO A 409 -17.91 -5.34 -6.69
C PRO A 409 -16.59 -5.35 -7.46
N LEU A 410 -15.84 -4.25 -7.32
CA LEU A 410 -14.43 -4.10 -7.68
C LEU A 410 -13.64 -3.75 -6.42
N GLY A 411 -12.66 -4.58 -6.04
CA GLY A 411 -11.83 -4.31 -4.87
C GLY A 411 -10.54 -5.14 -4.85
N LEU A 412 -9.72 -4.88 -3.84
CA LEU A 412 -8.46 -5.58 -3.62
C LEU A 412 -8.64 -6.74 -2.65
N THR A 413 -7.82 -7.77 -2.82
CA THR A 413 -7.68 -8.90 -1.90
C THR A 413 -6.21 -9.31 -1.82
N GLY A 414 -5.51 -8.88 -0.77
CA GLY A 414 -4.09 -9.17 -0.60
C GLY A 414 -3.17 -8.51 -1.63
N ALA A 415 -3.60 -7.43 -2.27
CA ALA A 415 -2.79 -6.71 -3.26
C ALA A 415 -1.80 -5.75 -2.60
N SER A 416 -0.70 -5.43 -3.29
CA SER A 416 0.26 -4.43 -2.79
C SER A 416 0.66 -3.39 -3.83
N ASP A 417 1.01 -2.18 -3.40
CA ASP A 417 1.43 -1.09 -4.30
C ASP A 417 0.36 -0.74 -5.35
N ILE A 418 -0.81 -0.34 -4.86
CA ILE A 418 -1.98 -0.08 -5.70
C ILE A 418 -2.40 1.39 -5.61
N ILE A 419 -2.69 2.01 -6.76
CA ILE A 419 -3.23 3.37 -6.86
C ILE A 419 -4.52 3.29 -7.68
N PHE A 420 -5.68 3.56 -7.08
CA PHE A 420 -6.92 3.76 -7.85
C PHE A 420 -7.37 5.21 -7.71
N GLN A 421 -7.67 5.85 -8.84
CA GLN A 421 -8.16 7.23 -8.88
C GLN A 421 -9.39 7.37 -9.76
N HIS A 422 -10.35 8.21 -9.34
CA HIS A 422 -11.50 8.64 -10.15
C HIS A 422 -12.39 7.51 -10.70
N ILE A 423 -12.49 6.39 -9.97
CA ILE A 423 -13.38 5.28 -10.33
C ILE A 423 -14.70 5.40 -9.57
N ARG A 424 -15.80 5.06 -10.25
CA ARG A 424 -17.14 4.96 -9.65
C ARG A 424 -17.59 3.51 -9.56
N VAL A 425 -18.04 3.08 -8.38
CA VAL A 425 -18.60 1.74 -8.16
C VAL A 425 -19.97 1.87 -7.49
N ARG A 426 -21.02 1.60 -8.27
CA ARG A 426 -22.41 1.60 -7.82
C ARG A 426 -23.09 0.30 -8.24
N PRO A 427 -22.87 -0.81 -7.51
CA PRO A 427 -23.32 -2.12 -7.95
C PRO A 427 -24.84 -2.24 -8.13
N GLY A 428 -25.60 -1.56 -7.28
CA GLY A 428 -27.06 -1.59 -7.30
C GLY A 428 -27.60 -2.98 -6.98
N THR A 429 -28.77 -3.29 -7.54
CA THR A 429 -29.46 -4.59 -7.34
C THR A 429 -29.27 -5.57 -8.50
N ILE A 430 -28.39 -5.25 -9.46
CA ILE A 430 -28.25 -5.97 -10.73
C ILE A 430 -27.78 -7.41 -10.55
N SER A 431 -26.86 -7.66 -9.62
CA SER A 431 -26.37 -9.02 -9.33
C SER A 431 -27.41 -9.91 -8.63
N ASN A 432 -28.45 -9.31 -8.06
CA ASN A 432 -29.40 -9.97 -7.16
C ASN A 432 -28.71 -10.72 -5.99
N GLN A 433 -27.53 -10.24 -5.57
CA GLN A 433 -26.75 -10.80 -4.48
C GLN A 433 -26.48 -9.74 -3.43
N THR A 434 -26.33 -10.16 -2.18
CA THR A 434 -25.73 -9.33 -1.14
C THR A 434 -24.25 -9.12 -1.45
N ILE A 435 -23.90 -7.88 -1.77
CA ILE A 435 -22.57 -7.49 -2.24
C ILE A 435 -22.08 -6.21 -1.58
N ASP A 436 -20.76 -6.17 -1.42
CA ASP A 436 -19.99 -4.99 -1.06
C ASP A 436 -19.77 -4.08 -2.28
N GLY A 437 -19.12 -2.94 -2.05
CA GLY A 437 -18.68 -2.01 -3.10
C GLY A 437 -17.20 -2.17 -3.42
N MET A 438 -16.39 -1.29 -2.85
CA MET A 438 -14.93 -1.27 -3.02
C MET A 438 -14.22 -1.67 -1.73
N GLY A 439 -12.95 -2.04 -1.83
CA GLY A 439 -12.19 -2.36 -0.62
C GLY A 439 -10.71 -2.62 -0.84
N MET A 440 -9.98 -2.63 0.27
CA MET A 440 -8.54 -2.87 0.36
C MET A 440 -8.22 -4.07 1.26
N GLN A 441 -9.06 -5.11 1.23
CA GLN A 441 -8.92 -6.25 2.14
C GLN A 441 -7.52 -6.87 2.03
N GLY A 442 -6.86 -7.08 3.17
CA GLY A 442 -5.53 -7.73 3.22
C GLY A 442 -4.41 -6.98 2.48
N SER A 443 -4.67 -5.77 1.98
CA SER A 443 -3.78 -5.10 1.03
C SER A 443 -2.76 -4.23 1.72
N ASN A 444 -1.59 -4.01 1.11
CA ASN A 444 -0.51 -3.21 1.69
C ASN A 444 0.02 -2.15 0.72
N HIS A 445 0.27 -0.94 1.21
CA HIS A 445 0.68 0.20 0.38
C HIS A 445 -0.30 0.44 -0.76
N ALA A 446 -1.56 0.68 -0.40
CA ALA A 446 -2.62 0.98 -1.35
C ALA A 446 -3.26 2.34 -1.06
N ILE A 447 -3.58 3.08 -2.11
CA ILE A 447 -4.27 4.37 -2.01
C ILE A 447 -5.43 4.44 -3.00
N PHE A 448 -6.61 4.75 -2.48
CA PHE A 448 -7.78 5.12 -3.26
C PHE A 448 -8.01 6.61 -3.04
N ASP A 449 -8.02 7.36 -4.13
CA ASP A 449 -8.16 8.82 -4.12
C ASP A 449 -9.26 9.22 -5.10
N ARG A 450 -10.17 10.10 -4.66
CA ARG A 450 -11.27 10.59 -5.52
C ARG A 450 -12.12 9.49 -6.14
N CYS A 451 -12.32 8.38 -5.43
CA CYS A 451 -13.28 7.36 -5.85
C CYS A 451 -14.68 7.72 -5.36
N SER A 452 -15.72 7.33 -6.09
CA SER A 452 -17.11 7.44 -5.63
C SER A 452 -17.76 6.07 -5.57
N MET A 453 -18.40 5.76 -4.46
CA MET A 453 -18.97 4.44 -4.21
C MET A 453 -20.31 4.55 -3.49
N GLY A 454 -21.23 3.64 -3.84
CA GLY A 454 -22.59 3.65 -3.30
C GLY A 454 -23.44 2.48 -3.77
N TRP A 455 -24.72 2.48 -3.37
CA TRP A 455 -25.72 1.50 -3.81
C TRP A 455 -25.35 0.04 -3.55
N THR A 456 -24.69 -0.23 -2.42
CA THR A 456 -24.32 -1.57 -1.96
C THR A 456 -25.38 -2.14 -1.04
N ILE A 457 -25.43 -3.46 -0.90
CA ILE A 457 -26.39 -4.13 -0.02
C ILE A 457 -25.75 -4.51 1.33
N ASP A 458 -24.45 -4.83 1.34
CA ASP A 458 -23.67 -5.03 2.57
C ASP A 458 -22.86 -3.76 2.89
N GLU A 459 -21.53 -3.74 2.71
CA GLU A 459 -20.72 -2.56 2.98
C GLU A 459 -20.24 -1.84 1.71
N THR A 460 -20.31 -0.51 1.70
CA THR A 460 -19.81 0.25 0.55
C THR A 460 -18.30 0.22 0.43
N PHE A 461 -17.59 0.35 1.57
CA PHE A 461 -16.14 0.24 1.64
C PHE A 461 -15.67 -0.75 2.72
N SER A 462 -14.68 -1.59 2.41
CA SER A 462 -14.06 -2.48 3.41
C SER A 462 -12.55 -2.53 3.29
N SER A 463 -11.83 -2.35 4.41
CA SER A 463 -10.37 -2.49 4.48
C SER A 463 -9.89 -3.43 5.57
N ARG A 464 -10.71 -4.41 5.93
CA ARG A 464 -10.37 -5.46 6.90
C ARG A 464 -9.03 -6.11 6.57
N ASP A 465 -8.23 -6.35 7.60
CA ASP A 465 -6.88 -6.94 7.49
C ASP A 465 -5.90 -6.16 6.60
N GLY A 466 -6.23 -4.93 6.20
CA GLY A 466 -5.30 -4.07 5.47
C GLY A 466 -4.04 -3.79 6.29
N HIS A 467 -2.96 -3.39 5.62
CA HIS A 467 -1.71 -3.01 6.27
C HIS A 467 -1.53 -1.50 6.24
N ASN A 468 -0.68 -0.95 5.36
CA ASN A 468 -0.46 0.49 5.24
C ASN A 468 -1.30 1.06 4.08
N ILE A 469 -2.41 1.72 4.39
CA ILE A 469 -3.38 2.11 3.36
C ILE A 469 -3.92 3.52 3.55
N THR A 470 -4.40 4.15 2.46
CA THR A 470 -5.09 5.44 2.48
C THR A 470 -6.39 5.38 1.66
N LEU A 471 -7.51 5.81 2.25
CA LEU A 471 -8.69 6.27 1.51
C LEU A 471 -8.81 7.78 1.69
N GLN A 472 -8.62 8.54 0.61
CA GLN A 472 -8.66 10.00 0.67
C GLN A 472 -9.59 10.61 -0.35
N ARG A 473 -10.17 11.76 0.02
CA ARG A 473 -10.95 12.62 -0.89
C ARG A 473 -11.98 11.86 -1.71
N SER A 474 -12.52 10.79 -1.14
CA SER A 474 -13.45 9.87 -1.79
C SER A 474 -14.86 10.09 -1.25
N MET A 475 -15.86 9.62 -1.99
CA MET A 475 -17.27 9.72 -1.60
C MET A 475 -17.86 8.34 -1.36
N ILE A 476 -18.48 8.15 -0.20
CA ILE A 476 -19.32 6.99 0.13
C ILE A 476 -20.74 7.51 0.31
N SER A 477 -21.67 7.11 -0.55
CA SER A 477 -23.04 7.63 -0.48
C SER A 477 -24.10 6.59 -0.80
N GLU A 478 -25.24 6.71 -0.12
CA GLU A 478 -26.45 5.93 -0.39
C GLU A 478 -26.22 4.39 -0.45
N PRO A 479 -25.57 3.74 0.54
CA PRO A 479 -25.72 2.30 0.71
C PRO A 479 -27.22 1.96 0.85
N LEU A 480 -27.67 0.89 0.19
CA LEU A 480 -29.10 0.56 0.13
C LEU A 480 -29.57 -0.02 1.46
N ASN A 481 -30.67 0.52 1.99
CA ASN A 481 -31.07 0.26 3.37
C ASN A 481 -31.91 -1.01 3.54
N ILE A 482 -33.12 -1.06 2.98
CA ILE A 482 -33.97 -2.27 2.96
C ILE A 482 -33.90 -2.92 1.57
N ALA A 483 -32.75 -3.55 1.30
CA ALA A 483 -32.41 -4.07 -0.03
C ALA A 483 -32.32 -5.61 -0.13
N GLY A 484 -32.71 -6.35 0.91
CA GLY A 484 -32.74 -7.82 0.88
C GLY A 484 -31.40 -8.48 1.19
N HIS A 485 -30.74 -8.03 2.27
CA HIS A 485 -29.51 -8.63 2.74
C HIS A 485 -29.72 -10.10 3.18
N LYS A 486 -28.99 -11.05 2.59
CA LYS A 486 -29.21 -12.50 2.72
C LYS A 486 -29.07 -13.05 4.15
N ASN A 487 -28.24 -12.41 4.97
CA ASN A 487 -27.98 -12.84 6.36
C ASN A 487 -28.98 -12.26 7.37
N TYR A 488 -29.95 -11.44 6.94
CA TYR A 488 -30.90 -10.80 7.85
C TYR A 488 -32.36 -11.00 7.42
N PRO A 489 -33.32 -10.93 8.36
CA PRO A 489 -34.73 -10.98 8.02
C PRO A 489 -35.15 -9.88 7.04
N ALA A 490 -36.17 -10.15 6.24
CA ALA A 490 -36.76 -9.16 5.34
C ALA A 490 -37.20 -7.91 6.12
N GLY A 491 -36.96 -6.73 5.55
CA GLY A 491 -37.25 -5.45 6.21
C GLY A 491 -36.13 -4.93 7.11
N LYS A 492 -35.06 -5.72 7.36
CA LYS A 492 -33.90 -5.21 8.11
C LYS A 492 -33.20 -4.09 7.34
N MET A 493 -33.03 -2.96 8.01
CA MET A 493 -32.21 -1.83 7.58
C MET A 493 -30.73 -2.17 7.73
N HIS A 494 -29.97 -2.09 6.63
CA HIS A 494 -28.54 -2.42 6.55
C HIS A 494 -27.77 -1.49 5.58
N GLY A 495 -28.19 -0.23 5.44
CA GLY A 495 -27.49 0.74 4.59
C GLY A 495 -26.17 1.19 5.22
N PHE A 496 -25.13 0.35 5.18
CA PHE A 496 -23.87 0.57 5.88
C PHE A 496 -22.75 1.09 4.99
N ALA A 497 -22.08 2.15 5.45
CA ALA A 497 -21.04 2.83 4.67
C ALA A 497 -19.71 2.06 4.66
N ALA A 498 -19.07 1.82 5.82
CA ALA A 498 -17.72 1.26 5.82
C ALA A 498 -17.37 0.38 7.03
N SER A 499 -16.53 -0.63 6.76
CA SER A 499 -15.80 -1.45 7.74
C SER A 499 -14.28 -1.24 7.55
N ILE A 500 -13.63 -0.51 8.45
CA ILE A 500 -12.22 -0.07 8.27
C ILE A 500 -11.25 -0.76 9.22
N GLY A 501 -10.18 -1.30 8.65
CA GLY A 501 -9.03 -1.87 9.34
C GLY A 501 -7.71 -1.38 8.74
N GLY A 502 -6.59 -1.86 9.27
CA GLY A 502 -5.26 -1.44 8.87
C GLY A 502 -4.21 -1.77 9.94
N ASN A 503 -3.04 -2.30 9.58
CA ASN A 503 -1.87 -2.19 10.47
C ASN A 503 -1.62 -0.72 10.77
N VAL A 504 -1.68 0.14 9.72
CA VAL A 504 -2.05 1.55 9.85
C VAL A 504 -2.94 1.97 8.68
N GLY A 505 -4.20 2.31 8.94
CA GLY A 505 -5.15 2.81 7.94
C GLY A 505 -5.41 4.32 8.07
N SER A 506 -5.20 5.09 7.01
CA SER A 506 -5.53 6.52 6.94
C SER A 506 -6.83 6.76 6.17
N PHE A 507 -7.80 7.39 6.82
CA PHE A 507 -9.11 7.72 6.23
C PHE A 507 -9.34 9.20 6.42
N HIS A 508 -9.15 9.99 5.36
CA HIS A 508 -9.23 11.44 5.49
C HIS A 508 -9.87 12.17 4.32
N HIS A 509 -10.48 13.32 4.62
CA HIS A 509 -11.10 14.19 3.63
C HIS A 509 -12.19 13.50 2.80
N ASN A 510 -12.79 12.43 3.32
CA ASN A 510 -13.87 11.73 2.61
C ASN A 510 -15.22 12.36 2.94
N LEU A 511 -16.14 12.32 1.97
CA LEU A 511 -17.55 12.62 2.20
C LEU A 511 -18.32 11.31 2.35
N ILE A 512 -18.93 11.11 3.51
CA ILE A 512 -19.86 10.02 3.76
C ILE A 512 -21.24 10.61 3.94
N ALA A 513 -22.21 10.19 3.14
CA ALA A 513 -23.53 10.77 3.21
C ALA A 513 -24.62 9.72 3.07
N HIS A 514 -25.77 9.97 3.69
CA HIS A 514 -26.99 9.23 3.39
C HIS A 514 -26.91 7.72 3.70
N ALA A 515 -26.27 7.37 4.82
CA ALA A 515 -26.11 6.00 5.29
C ALA A 515 -26.93 5.74 6.57
N GLU A 516 -27.49 4.55 6.72
CA GLU A 516 -28.19 4.13 7.94
C GLU A 516 -27.23 3.98 9.13
N GLY A 517 -26.00 3.55 8.85
CA GLY A 517 -25.03 3.22 9.88
C GLY A 517 -23.62 3.00 9.36
N ARG A 518 -22.72 2.72 10.31
CA ARG A 518 -21.31 2.43 10.04
C ARG A 518 -20.67 3.50 9.16
N SER A 519 -20.90 4.78 9.48
CA SER A 519 -20.17 5.88 8.81
C SER A 519 -18.68 5.56 8.84
N TRP A 520 -18.19 5.10 9.99
CA TRP A 520 -17.07 4.16 10.05
C TRP A 520 -17.39 3.04 11.05
N SER A 521 -17.09 1.80 10.70
CA SER A 521 -17.07 0.71 11.67
C SER A 521 -15.63 0.21 11.83
N MET A 522 -15.05 0.34 13.02
CA MET A 522 -13.68 -0.13 13.21
C MET A 522 -13.67 -1.65 13.24
N ALA A 523 -12.81 -2.19 12.40
CA ALA A 523 -12.62 -3.60 12.15
C ALA A 523 -11.13 -3.94 12.32
N GLY A 524 -10.56 -3.55 13.46
CA GLY A 524 -9.14 -3.71 13.76
C GLY A 524 -8.67 -5.16 13.83
N GLY A 525 -9.59 -6.10 14.12
CA GLY A 525 -9.30 -7.53 14.21
C GLY A 525 -8.36 -7.84 15.38
N VAL A 526 -7.63 -8.95 15.26
CA VAL A 526 -6.63 -9.37 16.23
C VAL A 526 -5.31 -9.77 15.56
N ASP A 527 -4.21 -9.63 16.28
CA ASP A 527 -2.89 -10.06 15.85
C ASP A 527 -2.73 -11.59 15.94
N ALA A 528 -1.54 -12.08 15.57
CA ALA A 528 -1.24 -13.51 15.62
C ALA A 528 -1.25 -14.11 17.03
N ASN A 529 -1.26 -13.29 18.08
CA ASN A 529 -1.36 -13.67 19.49
C ASN A 529 -2.76 -13.44 20.07
N ALA A 530 -3.77 -13.22 19.21
CA ALA A 530 -5.15 -12.90 19.58
C ALA A 530 -5.30 -11.60 20.39
N LYS A 531 -4.34 -10.68 20.32
CA LYS A 531 -4.49 -9.34 20.89
C LYS A 531 -5.22 -8.42 19.92
N PHE A 532 -6.02 -7.48 20.41
CA PHE A 532 -6.59 -6.44 19.56
C PHE A 532 -5.53 -5.83 18.64
N ALA A 533 -5.89 -5.67 17.37
CA ALA A 533 -5.06 -5.07 16.34
C ALA A 533 -5.76 -3.86 15.72
N GLY A 534 -5.10 -3.26 14.73
CA GLY A 534 -5.64 -2.10 14.02
C GLY A 534 -5.13 -0.79 14.57
N ARG A 535 -4.47 0.01 13.73
CA ARG A 535 -4.10 1.39 14.05
C ARG A 535 -4.75 2.30 13.01
N LEU A 536 -5.64 3.20 13.41
CA LEU A 536 -6.48 3.93 12.46
C LEU A 536 -6.34 5.44 12.68
N ASP A 537 -6.17 6.19 11.59
CA ASP A 537 -6.20 7.64 11.60
C ASP A 537 -7.39 8.10 10.76
N ILE A 538 -8.44 8.55 11.46
CA ILE A 538 -9.71 8.97 10.90
C ILE A 538 -9.81 10.48 11.11
N ARG A 539 -9.62 11.26 10.04
CA ARG A 539 -9.42 12.69 10.18
C ARG A 539 -9.99 13.54 9.06
N ASN A 540 -10.51 14.71 9.42
CA ASN A 540 -11.04 15.67 8.43
C ASN A 540 -12.08 15.07 7.47
N ASN A 541 -12.81 14.03 7.90
CA ASN A 541 -13.93 13.49 7.12
C ASN A 541 -15.20 14.30 7.42
N VAL A 542 -16.09 14.34 6.44
CA VAL A 542 -17.45 14.89 6.58
C VAL A 542 -18.44 13.75 6.54
N VAL A 543 -19.30 13.66 7.55
CA VAL A 543 -20.39 12.69 7.61
C VAL A 543 -21.73 13.41 7.65
N TYR A 544 -22.64 13.07 6.74
CA TYR A 544 -23.94 13.73 6.61
C TYR A 544 -25.13 12.75 6.61
N ASN A 545 -26.23 13.15 7.26
CA ASN A 545 -27.52 12.45 7.22
C ASN A 545 -27.45 10.96 7.59
N PHE A 546 -26.74 10.65 8.68
CA PHE A 546 -26.65 9.29 9.23
C PHE A 546 -27.95 8.87 9.92
N GLY A 547 -28.27 7.57 9.90
CA GLY A 547 -29.47 6.98 10.49
C GLY A 547 -29.35 6.64 11.98
N GLY A 548 -29.82 5.44 12.36
CA GLY A 548 -29.84 4.98 13.76
C GLY A 548 -28.49 4.56 14.32
N ARG A 549 -27.45 4.52 13.48
CA ARG A 549 -26.07 4.19 13.82
C ARG A 549 -25.15 5.19 13.11
N VAL A 550 -23.98 5.47 13.68
CA VAL A 550 -22.98 6.38 13.09
C VAL A 550 -21.60 5.71 13.08
N THR A 551 -20.60 6.22 13.79
CA THR A 551 -19.27 5.61 13.92
C THR A 551 -19.20 4.74 15.16
N ASP A 552 -18.76 3.49 15.03
CA ASP A 552 -18.65 2.55 16.15
C ASP A 552 -17.71 1.35 15.92
N GLY A 553 -17.53 0.53 16.95
CA GLY A 553 -16.61 -0.61 16.97
C GLY A 553 -15.34 -0.29 17.74
N GLY A 554 -14.29 -1.09 17.52
CA GLY A 554 -12.99 -0.85 18.16
C GLY A 554 -11.78 -1.37 17.39
N ALA A 555 -10.63 -0.79 17.71
CA ALA A 555 -9.30 -1.16 17.21
C ALA A 555 -8.25 -0.83 18.29
N HIS A 556 -7.04 -1.35 18.13
CA HIS A 556 -5.98 -1.20 19.12
C HIS A 556 -5.65 0.26 19.43
N GLU A 557 -5.42 1.07 18.40
CA GLU A 557 -5.10 2.50 18.53
C GLU A 557 -5.85 3.30 17.47
N VAL A 558 -6.60 4.34 17.87
CA VAL A 558 -7.36 5.16 16.91
C VAL A 558 -7.15 6.65 17.19
N ASN A 559 -6.67 7.39 16.18
CA ASN A 559 -6.75 8.84 16.13
C ASN A 559 -8.05 9.23 15.42
N PHE A 560 -8.93 9.97 16.10
CA PHE A 560 -10.20 10.48 15.58
C PHE A 560 -10.23 12.00 15.68
N VAL A 561 -9.76 12.68 14.63
CA VAL A 561 -9.33 14.09 14.72
C VAL A 561 -10.03 14.98 13.70
N SER A 562 -10.59 16.11 14.13
CA SER A 562 -11.09 17.17 13.24
C SER A 562 -12.09 16.71 12.18
N ASN A 563 -12.93 15.73 12.50
CA ASN A 563 -14.02 15.30 11.64
C ASN A 563 -15.28 16.16 11.88
N LEU A 564 -16.08 16.37 10.83
CA LEU A 564 -17.36 17.08 10.93
C LEU A 564 -18.53 16.12 10.69
N TYR A 565 -19.41 15.98 11.68
CA TYR A 565 -20.63 15.19 11.60
C TYR A 565 -21.84 16.13 11.54
N LYS A 566 -22.47 16.24 10.38
CA LYS A 566 -23.64 17.10 10.16
C LYS A 566 -24.91 16.26 10.18
N ARG A 567 -25.82 16.57 11.11
CA ARG A 567 -27.14 15.95 11.14
C ARG A 567 -27.95 16.35 9.91
N GLY A 568 -28.64 15.38 9.32
CA GLY A 568 -29.62 15.59 8.25
C GLY A 568 -31.03 15.15 8.67
N PRO A 569 -32.00 15.14 7.73
CA PRO A 569 -33.38 14.75 8.00
C PRO A 569 -33.61 13.38 8.66
N ALA A 570 -32.67 12.43 8.52
CA ALA A 570 -32.75 11.10 9.12
C ALA A 570 -32.01 10.99 10.48
N SER A 571 -31.26 12.02 10.88
CA SER A 571 -30.30 11.94 11.99
C SER A 571 -30.89 12.40 13.33
N ASN A 572 -30.79 11.52 14.33
CA ASN A 572 -31.19 11.83 15.71
C ASN A 572 -30.05 11.70 16.74
N LEU A 573 -28.93 11.07 16.39
CA LEU A 573 -27.80 10.89 17.32
C LEU A 573 -27.06 12.22 17.55
N THR A 574 -26.56 12.40 18.77
CA THR A 574 -25.83 13.59 19.20
C THR A 574 -24.39 13.28 19.63
N TYR A 575 -23.82 12.23 19.05
CA TYR A 575 -22.41 11.86 19.19
C TYR A 575 -21.82 11.47 17.83
N ALA A 576 -20.50 11.61 17.69
CA ALA A 576 -19.81 11.23 16.44
C ALA A 576 -19.28 9.80 16.49
N PHE A 577 -18.74 9.38 17.65
CA PHE A 577 -18.08 8.09 17.80
C PHE A 577 -18.41 7.41 19.15
N ARG A 578 -19.00 6.21 19.04
CA ARG A 578 -19.21 5.25 20.13
C ARG A 578 -18.13 4.17 20.11
N THR A 579 -17.16 4.22 21.02
CA THR A 579 -16.12 3.19 21.13
C THR A 579 -16.69 1.97 21.86
N GLN A 580 -16.68 0.79 21.24
CA GLN A 580 -17.31 -0.41 21.81
C GLN A 580 -16.29 -1.32 22.48
N TYR A 581 -16.56 -1.75 23.70
CA TYR A 581 -15.74 -2.70 24.47
C TYR A 581 -16.59 -3.93 24.85
N GLU A 582 -16.57 -4.96 23.98
CA GLU A 582 -17.53 -6.07 24.04
C GLU A 582 -16.94 -7.49 23.96
N ASP A 583 -15.72 -7.66 23.43
CA ASP A 583 -15.17 -9.01 23.11
C ASP A 583 -14.30 -9.66 24.22
N ASP A 584 -13.92 -8.90 25.27
CA ASP A 584 -12.98 -9.31 26.33
C ASP A 584 -11.69 -9.99 25.82
N MET A 585 -11.19 -9.56 24.65
CA MET A 585 -9.97 -10.09 24.03
C MET A 585 -8.70 -9.45 24.65
N PRO A 586 -7.55 -10.15 24.61
CA PRO A 586 -6.27 -9.60 25.04
C PRO A 586 -5.88 -8.30 24.33
N GLY A 587 -5.03 -7.49 24.97
CA GLY A 587 -4.54 -6.22 24.42
C GLY A 587 -5.36 -5.02 24.90
N THR A 588 -5.26 -3.90 24.19
CA THR A 588 -5.94 -2.64 24.53
C THR A 588 -6.67 -2.09 23.32
N GLN A 589 -7.73 -1.32 23.55
CA GLN A 589 -8.40 -0.48 22.55
C GLN A 589 -8.44 0.96 23.05
N GLN A 590 -7.59 1.82 22.49
CA GLN A 590 -7.38 3.17 23.00
C GLN A 590 -7.59 4.22 21.90
N TYR A 591 -8.06 5.40 22.31
CA TYR A 591 -8.58 6.41 21.41
C TYR A 591 -8.00 7.79 21.74
N TYR A 592 -7.57 8.51 20.71
CA TYR A 592 -7.28 9.95 20.78
C TYR A 592 -8.40 10.66 20.02
N CYS A 593 -9.21 11.46 20.70
CA CYS A 593 -10.37 12.15 20.14
C CYS A 593 -10.23 13.65 20.34
N ASP A 594 -10.07 14.40 19.24
CA ASP A 594 -9.75 15.83 19.31
C ASP A 594 -10.31 16.65 18.14
N GLY A 595 -10.70 17.89 18.39
CA GLY A 595 -11.10 18.85 17.35
C GLY A 595 -12.34 18.50 16.52
N ASN A 596 -13.16 17.51 16.89
CA ASN A 596 -14.33 17.10 16.09
C ASN A 596 -15.51 18.06 16.31
N ALA A 597 -16.35 18.22 15.30
CA ALA A 597 -17.51 19.11 15.35
C ALA A 597 -18.81 18.42 14.90
N MET A 598 -19.90 18.76 15.57
CA MET A 598 -21.27 18.45 15.16
C MET A 598 -22.11 19.73 15.29
N PRO A 599 -22.30 20.49 14.18
CA PRO A 599 -22.98 21.78 14.23
C PRO A 599 -24.31 21.74 14.99
N GLY A 600 -24.47 22.65 15.95
CA GLY A 600 -25.63 22.74 16.83
C GLY A 600 -25.64 21.77 18.02
N ILE A 601 -24.59 20.97 18.21
CA ILE A 601 -24.43 20.05 19.36
C ILE A 601 -23.10 20.29 20.08
N PHE A 602 -21.97 20.21 19.38
CA PHE A 602 -20.63 20.52 19.90
C PHE A 602 -19.73 21.04 18.76
N ASP A 603 -18.67 21.76 19.09
CA ASP A 603 -17.69 22.27 18.15
C ASP A 603 -16.28 21.72 18.43
N GLU A 604 -15.31 22.11 17.61
CA GLU A 604 -13.92 21.67 17.69
C GLU A 604 -13.19 22.08 18.99
N ASN A 605 -13.69 23.10 19.70
CA ASN A 605 -13.11 23.58 20.97
C ASN A 605 -13.85 23.02 22.20
N SER A 606 -14.97 22.33 21.98
CA SER A 606 -15.75 21.70 23.03
C SER A 606 -14.97 20.54 23.67
N VAL A 607 -15.34 20.18 24.89
CA VAL A 607 -14.83 18.95 25.52
C VAL A 607 -15.25 17.75 24.66
N GLN A 608 -14.27 16.97 24.19
CA GLN A 608 -14.49 15.91 23.21
C GLN A 608 -14.95 14.58 23.84
N TYR A 609 -14.57 14.33 25.10
CA TYR A 609 -15.01 13.18 25.93
C TYR A 609 -14.95 13.53 27.43
N ARG A 610 -15.70 12.83 28.29
CA ARG A 610 -15.74 13.05 29.74
C ARG A 610 -15.33 11.79 30.50
N GLU A 611 -14.59 11.93 31.60
CA GLU A 611 -14.30 10.85 32.55
C GLU A 611 -13.82 9.56 31.85
N ASP A 612 -12.73 9.68 31.06
CA ASP A 612 -12.19 8.59 30.22
C ASP A 612 -13.23 7.95 29.27
N GLY A 613 -14.23 8.73 28.85
CA GLY A 613 -15.27 8.32 27.91
C GLY A 613 -16.54 7.75 28.55
N THR A 614 -16.59 7.49 29.86
CA THR A 614 -17.76 6.85 30.50
C THR A 614 -18.75 7.84 31.12
N GLY A 615 -18.36 9.11 31.31
CA GLY A 615 -19.17 10.08 32.05
C GLY A 615 -20.35 10.66 31.27
N GLN A 616 -20.34 10.61 29.94
CA GLN A 616 -21.36 11.23 29.09
C GLN A 616 -21.45 10.53 27.72
N SER A 617 -22.66 10.15 27.29
CA SER A 617 -22.90 9.43 26.01
C SER A 617 -23.75 10.20 24.99
N ARG A 618 -24.16 11.44 25.31
CA ARG A 618 -24.97 12.31 24.44
C ARG A 618 -24.37 13.71 24.41
N ASN A 619 -24.56 14.41 23.30
CA ASN A 619 -24.03 15.75 23.07
C ASN A 619 -22.51 15.82 23.30
N ILE A 620 -21.78 14.85 22.74
CA ILE A 620 -20.36 14.64 22.98
C ILE A 620 -19.71 14.05 21.73
N ALA A 621 -18.45 14.38 21.43
CA ALA A 621 -17.81 13.84 20.23
C ALA A 621 -17.61 12.33 20.33
N CYS A 622 -16.95 11.89 21.41
CA CYS A 622 -16.60 10.50 21.65
C CYS A 622 -17.03 10.03 23.04
N TYR A 623 -17.48 8.78 23.12
CA TYR A 623 -17.74 8.12 24.41
C TYR A 623 -17.45 6.62 24.33
N ALA A 624 -17.19 6.02 25.50
CA ALA A 624 -16.96 4.60 25.69
C ALA A 624 -18.24 3.87 26.09
N ASP A 625 -18.63 2.90 25.26
CA ASP A 625 -19.71 1.95 25.50
C ASP A 625 -19.09 0.65 26.02
N VAL A 626 -19.00 0.54 27.35
CA VAL A 626 -18.33 -0.58 28.04
C VAL A 626 -19.37 -1.59 28.49
N THR A 627 -19.34 -2.78 27.90
CA THR A 627 -20.27 -3.88 28.23
C THR A 627 -19.58 -5.06 28.93
N ILE A 628 -18.30 -4.90 29.29
CA ILE A 628 -17.47 -5.91 29.95
C ILE A 628 -16.80 -5.34 31.20
N ASP A 629 -16.55 -6.18 32.20
CA ASP A 629 -16.04 -5.74 33.51
C ASP A 629 -14.52 -5.49 33.53
N ASN A 630 -13.78 -5.97 32.52
CA ASN A 630 -12.31 -6.08 32.55
C ASN A 630 -11.53 -4.99 31.78
N VAL A 631 -12.11 -3.82 31.52
CA VAL A 631 -11.36 -2.72 30.89
C VAL A 631 -10.52 -1.96 31.91
N LYS A 632 -9.29 -2.45 32.17
CA LYS A 632 -8.36 -1.90 33.19
C LYS A 632 -7.36 -0.85 32.68
N TYR A 633 -7.41 -0.51 31.40
CA TYR A 633 -6.53 0.47 30.77
C TYR A 633 -7.28 1.77 30.46
N GLN A 634 -6.52 2.85 30.25
CA GLN A 634 -7.07 4.15 29.86
C GLN A 634 -7.68 4.07 28.45
N LYS A 635 -8.94 4.48 28.31
CA LYS A 635 -9.69 4.39 27.04
C LYS A 635 -9.35 5.56 26.13
N PHE A 636 -9.29 6.77 26.68
CA PHE A 636 -8.99 7.99 25.94
C PHE A 636 -7.68 8.64 26.41
N VAL A 637 -6.77 8.86 25.48
CA VAL A 637 -5.43 9.42 25.72
C VAL A 637 -5.33 10.88 25.25
N ALA A 638 -4.35 11.61 25.77
CA ALA A 638 -4.18 13.05 25.50
C ALA A 638 -3.32 13.41 24.27
N LYS A 639 -2.70 12.42 23.62
CA LYS A 639 -1.81 12.61 22.46
C LYS A 639 -2.08 11.56 21.40
N PRO A 640 -1.85 11.89 20.11
CA PRO A 640 -1.97 10.90 19.04
C PRO A 640 -0.95 9.77 19.19
N PHE A 641 -1.32 8.58 18.71
CA PHE A 641 -0.49 7.37 18.83
C PHE A 641 0.67 7.31 17.82
N PHE A 642 0.54 8.01 16.70
CA PHE A 642 1.50 8.00 15.59
C PHE A 642 1.33 9.23 14.69
N ASP A 643 2.39 9.56 13.96
CA ASP A 643 2.37 10.61 12.96
C ASP A 643 1.36 10.30 11.86
N SER A 644 0.66 11.33 11.46
CA SER A 644 -0.57 11.21 10.70
C SER A 644 -0.32 11.33 9.19
N PHE A 645 0.74 12.05 8.80
CA PHE A 645 1.16 12.31 7.42
C PHE A 645 0.05 12.87 6.50
N VAL A 646 -0.88 13.62 7.07
CA VAL A 646 -1.87 14.41 6.32
C VAL A 646 -1.84 15.82 6.87
N GLU A 647 -1.99 16.82 6.01
CA GLU A 647 -2.24 18.18 6.41
C GLU A 647 -3.60 18.28 7.13
N THR A 648 -3.58 18.52 8.45
CA THR A 648 -4.80 18.65 9.25
C THR A 648 -5.34 20.07 9.19
N GLN A 649 -6.61 20.22 8.85
CA GLN A 649 -7.35 21.48 9.02
C GLN A 649 -8.31 21.38 10.21
N SER A 650 -8.89 22.50 10.61
CA SER A 650 -10.01 22.46 11.57
C SER A 650 -11.22 21.71 10.97
N ALA A 651 -12.15 21.25 11.80
CA ALA A 651 -13.31 20.50 11.30
C ALA A 651 -14.17 21.35 10.34
N ILE A 652 -14.25 22.66 10.59
CA ILE A 652 -14.98 23.60 9.73
C ILE A 652 -14.24 23.86 8.41
N GLU A 653 -12.92 24.01 8.44
CA GLU A 653 -12.12 24.16 7.22
C GLU A 653 -12.17 22.90 6.36
N ALA A 654 -12.02 21.72 6.98
CA ALA A 654 -12.15 20.42 6.33
C ALA A 654 -13.52 20.27 5.66
N TYR A 655 -14.61 20.71 6.30
CA TYR A 655 -15.94 20.66 5.69
C TYR A 655 -16.02 21.40 4.36
N LYS A 656 -15.39 22.59 4.27
CA LYS A 656 -15.36 23.37 3.03
C LYS A 656 -14.57 22.67 1.94
N ILE A 657 -13.40 22.12 2.30
CA ILE A 657 -12.51 21.41 1.38
C ILE A 657 -13.17 20.13 0.86
N VAL A 658 -13.71 19.29 1.75
CA VAL A 658 -14.34 18.02 1.38
C VAL A 658 -15.53 18.21 0.44
N LEU A 659 -16.39 19.20 0.69
CA LEU A 659 -17.50 19.51 -0.23
C LEU A 659 -17.04 20.06 -1.58
N SER A 660 -15.84 20.62 -1.65
CA SER A 660 -15.26 21.16 -2.88
C SER A 660 -14.41 20.12 -3.64
N ASP A 661 -14.06 19.01 -2.99
CA ASP A 661 -13.02 18.11 -3.47
C ASP A 661 -13.12 16.68 -2.90
N SER A 662 -14.28 16.04 -3.10
CA SER A 662 -14.49 14.63 -2.78
C SER A 662 -15.22 13.87 -3.89
N GLY A 663 -14.96 12.57 -3.97
CA GLY A 663 -15.52 11.69 -4.99
C GLY A 663 -14.85 11.84 -6.35
N ALA A 664 -15.38 11.16 -7.35
CA ALA A 664 -14.84 11.18 -8.69
C ALA A 664 -15.21 12.50 -9.37
N SER A 665 -14.21 13.38 -9.55
CA SER A 665 -14.38 14.70 -10.19
C SER A 665 -13.82 14.79 -11.61
N GLN A 666 -13.02 13.82 -12.05
CA GLN A 666 -12.47 13.73 -13.41
C GLN A 666 -13.02 12.49 -14.12
N PRO A 667 -13.31 12.59 -15.44
CA PRO A 667 -13.26 13.80 -16.28
C PRO A 667 -14.34 14.85 -15.95
N THR A 668 -15.36 14.46 -15.19
CA THR A 668 -16.42 15.35 -14.67
C THR A 668 -17.00 14.74 -13.41
N GLN A 669 -17.64 15.55 -12.56
CA GLN A 669 -18.45 15.06 -11.44
C GLN A 669 -19.87 14.76 -11.93
N ASP A 670 -20.46 13.66 -11.47
CA ASP A 670 -21.76 13.21 -11.97
C ASP A 670 -22.93 13.81 -11.18
N ASP A 671 -24.16 13.69 -11.70
CA ASP A 671 -25.34 14.35 -11.12
C ASP A 671 -25.66 13.79 -9.73
N HIS A 672 -25.36 12.50 -9.51
CA HIS A 672 -25.46 11.87 -8.20
C HIS A 672 -24.55 12.55 -7.17
N ASP A 673 -23.22 12.59 -7.40
CA ASP A 673 -22.26 13.15 -6.45
C ASP A 673 -22.52 14.66 -6.23
N LEU A 674 -22.87 15.40 -7.29
CA LEU A 674 -23.26 16.82 -7.21
C LEU A 674 -24.46 17.05 -6.30
N ARG A 675 -25.48 16.18 -6.40
CA ARG A 675 -26.65 16.24 -5.51
C ARG A 675 -26.24 15.97 -4.06
N ILE A 676 -25.42 14.95 -3.80
CA ILE A 676 -24.98 14.61 -2.44
C ILE A 676 -24.23 15.78 -1.78
N VAL A 677 -23.35 16.47 -2.53
CA VAL A 677 -22.67 17.67 -2.05
C VAL A 677 -23.66 18.79 -1.73
N ARG A 678 -24.62 19.07 -2.62
CA ARG A 678 -25.64 20.13 -2.40
C ARG A 678 -26.55 19.83 -1.21
N GLU A 679 -26.97 18.58 -1.07
CA GLU A 679 -27.79 18.11 0.06
C GLU A 679 -27.03 18.28 1.37
N THR A 680 -25.75 17.89 1.38
CA THR A 680 -24.86 18.07 2.53
C THR A 680 -24.66 19.54 2.88
N LEU A 681 -24.46 20.41 1.89
CA LEU A 681 -24.33 21.86 2.08
C LEU A 681 -25.61 22.46 2.69
N ASN A 682 -26.75 22.16 2.08
CA ASN A 682 -28.03 22.75 2.46
C ASN A 682 -28.68 22.10 3.70
N GLY A 683 -28.18 20.94 4.14
CA GLY A 683 -28.82 20.20 5.23
C GLY A 683 -30.18 19.62 4.83
N THR A 684 -30.32 19.21 3.57
CA THR A 684 -31.58 18.71 2.99
C THR A 684 -31.44 17.29 2.45
N ALA A 685 -32.56 16.65 2.10
CA ALA A 685 -32.57 15.40 1.33
C ALA A 685 -33.68 15.48 0.27
N THR A 686 -33.34 15.20 -1.00
CA THR A 686 -34.28 15.27 -2.14
C THR A 686 -35.19 14.05 -2.19
N TYR A 687 -34.64 12.85 -1.93
CA TYR A 687 -35.34 11.59 -2.09
C TYR A 687 -35.61 10.92 -0.73
N THR A 688 -36.48 9.91 -0.73
CA THR A 688 -36.89 9.15 0.45
C THR A 688 -36.88 7.68 0.10
N GLY A 689 -36.37 6.83 1.01
CA GLY A 689 -36.40 5.39 0.81
C GLY A 689 -37.82 4.85 0.65
N SER A 690 -38.06 4.09 -0.41
CA SER A 690 -39.41 3.60 -0.76
C SER A 690 -40.01 2.60 0.23
N LYS A 691 -39.18 1.97 1.07
CA LYS A 691 -39.63 0.97 2.06
C LYS A 691 -39.42 1.47 3.49
N SER A 692 -38.29 2.09 3.76
CA SER A 692 -37.90 2.59 5.08
C SER A 692 -38.58 3.93 5.43
N ASN A 693 -39.06 4.67 4.41
CA ASN A 693 -39.60 6.02 4.53
C ASN A 693 -38.61 7.02 5.18
N LYS A 694 -37.30 6.72 5.12
CA LYS A 694 -36.25 7.58 5.66
C LYS A 694 -35.79 8.58 4.59
N ARG A 695 -35.82 9.87 4.94
CA ARG A 695 -35.40 10.95 4.03
C ARG A 695 -33.91 10.86 3.77
N GLY A 696 -33.56 10.72 2.50
CA GLY A 696 -32.19 10.61 2.02
C GLY A 696 -31.53 9.26 2.29
N ILE A 697 -32.21 8.26 2.86
CA ILE A 697 -31.64 6.91 3.01
C ILE A 697 -32.46 5.99 2.12
N ILE A 698 -31.89 5.59 1.00
CA ILE A 698 -32.62 4.91 -0.07
C ILE A 698 -32.65 3.39 0.14
N ASP A 699 -33.69 2.73 -0.37
CA ASP A 699 -33.87 1.27 -0.31
C ASP A 699 -33.60 0.57 -1.65
N SER A 700 -33.64 1.35 -2.73
CA SER A 700 -33.43 0.89 -4.10
C SER A 700 -32.83 2.02 -4.93
N PRO A 701 -31.96 1.73 -5.93
CA PRO A 701 -31.57 2.73 -6.91
C PRO A 701 -32.76 3.41 -7.60
N ALA A 702 -33.92 2.73 -7.71
CA ALA A 702 -35.14 3.31 -8.29
C ALA A 702 -35.69 4.50 -7.48
N ASP A 703 -35.39 4.59 -6.17
CA ASP A 703 -35.80 5.73 -5.32
C ASP A 703 -35.19 7.04 -5.81
N VAL A 704 -34.06 6.95 -6.54
CA VAL A 704 -33.31 8.06 -7.10
C VAL A 704 -33.29 8.04 -8.63
N ARG A 705 -34.25 7.33 -9.24
CA ARG A 705 -34.42 7.17 -10.70
C ARG A 705 -33.37 6.30 -11.40
N GLY A 706 -32.59 5.53 -10.64
CA GLY A 706 -31.54 4.65 -11.15
C GLY A 706 -30.28 5.39 -11.56
N LEU A 707 -29.37 4.67 -12.23
CA LEU A 707 -28.14 5.25 -12.77
C LEU A 707 -28.47 6.29 -13.84
N GLU A 708 -27.90 7.49 -13.70
CA GLU A 708 -27.98 8.52 -14.72
C GLU A 708 -27.34 8.08 -16.05
N GLY A 709 -27.55 8.84 -17.12
CA GLY A 709 -26.98 8.52 -18.42
C GLY A 709 -25.45 8.64 -18.44
N PHE A 710 -24.77 7.53 -18.75
CA PHE A 710 -23.33 7.46 -19.03
C PHE A 710 -23.13 6.99 -20.48
N PRO A 711 -23.16 7.91 -21.47
CA PRO A 711 -23.03 7.55 -22.88
C PRO A 711 -21.67 6.92 -23.16
N THR A 712 -21.64 5.95 -24.07
CA THR A 712 -20.37 5.39 -24.55
C THR A 712 -19.65 6.43 -25.39
N VAL A 713 -18.46 6.84 -24.92
CA VAL A 713 -17.59 7.76 -25.66
C VAL A 713 -16.26 7.08 -25.90
N LYS A 714 -15.76 7.10 -27.14
CA LYS A 714 -14.44 6.58 -27.50
C LYS A 714 -13.49 7.71 -27.85
N ARG A 715 -12.22 7.58 -27.46
CA ARG A 715 -11.13 8.44 -27.91
C ARG A 715 -10.88 8.23 -29.40
N SER A 716 -10.40 9.29 -30.07
CA SER A 716 -9.85 9.18 -31.42
C SER A 716 -8.55 8.40 -31.38
N ALA A 717 -8.22 7.66 -32.44
CA ALA A 717 -6.90 7.03 -32.59
C ALA A 717 -5.75 8.07 -32.63
N SER A 718 -6.05 9.34 -32.90
CA SER A 718 -5.10 10.45 -32.87
C SER A 718 -4.96 11.10 -31.48
N TRP A 719 -5.57 10.53 -30.44
CA TRP A 719 -5.45 11.06 -29.09
C TRP A 719 -4.12 10.66 -28.45
N ASP A 720 -3.72 9.41 -28.68
CA ASP A 720 -2.51 8.74 -28.18
C ASP A 720 -2.11 7.78 -29.32
N ALA A 721 -1.36 8.31 -30.29
CA ALA A 721 -1.13 7.61 -31.55
C ALA A 721 -0.07 6.50 -31.43
N ASP A 722 0.83 6.61 -30.45
CA ASP A 722 1.89 5.64 -30.19
C ASP A 722 1.54 4.63 -29.09
N ASN A 723 0.36 4.76 -28.45
CA ASN A 723 -0.17 3.90 -27.39
C ASN A 723 0.73 3.83 -26.16
N ASP A 724 1.35 4.95 -25.79
CA ASP A 724 2.18 5.06 -24.59
C ASP A 724 1.38 5.47 -23.34
N GLY A 725 0.06 5.66 -23.47
CA GLY A 725 -0.86 6.07 -22.42
C GLY A 725 -0.93 7.58 -22.19
N ILE A 726 -0.20 8.36 -22.99
CA ILE A 726 -0.06 9.80 -22.91
C ILE A 726 -0.74 10.39 -24.13
N ALA A 727 -1.46 11.50 -23.93
CA ALA A 727 -2.06 12.15 -25.08
C ALA A 727 -0.99 12.87 -25.93
N ASP A 728 -1.07 12.81 -27.26
CA ASP A 728 -0.09 13.40 -28.19
C ASP A 728 0.10 14.92 -28.03
N TRP A 729 -0.86 15.61 -27.40
CA TRP A 729 -0.73 17.04 -27.09
C TRP A 729 0.10 17.33 -25.83
N TRP A 730 0.40 16.32 -25.02
CA TRP A 730 1.23 16.46 -23.84
C TRP A 730 2.64 16.87 -24.25
N ASP A 731 3.18 17.91 -23.61
CA ASP A 731 4.45 18.50 -23.99
C ASP A 731 5.69 17.73 -23.50
N GLY A 732 5.49 16.55 -22.90
CA GLY A 732 6.54 15.73 -22.32
C GLY A 732 6.95 16.15 -20.90
N SER A 733 6.25 17.08 -20.26
CA SER A 733 6.51 17.45 -18.86
C SER A 733 6.24 16.29 -17.89
N THR A 734 6.99 16.22 -16.78
CA THR A 734 6.93 15.06 -15.85
C THR A 734 6.05 15.31 -14.61
N GLY A 735 5.33 16.43 -14.51
CA GLY A 735 4.57 16.78 -13.30
C GLY A 735 5.42 17.06 -12.04
N GLY A 736 6.76 17.15 -12.18
CA GLY A 736 7.69 17.49 -11.10
C GLY A 736 8.90 16.54 -10.99
N GLU A 737 9.86 16.89 -10.12
CA GLU A 737 11.11 16.14 -9.97
C GLU A 737 10.87 14.71 -9.48
N GLY A 738 11.17 13.69 -10.28
CA GLY A 738 11.17 12.28 -9.87
C GLY A 738 9.92 11.48 -10.22
N TYR A 739 8.98 12.04 -10.98
CA TYR A 739 7.90 11.30 -11.67
C TYR A 739 8.29 11.00 -13.12
N THR A 740 7.71 9.95 -13.70
CA THR A 740 7.79 9.66 -15.14
C THR A 740 6.92 10.63 -15.96
N VAL A 741 7.10 10.68 -17.29
CA VAL A 741 6.26 11.50 -18.18
C VAL A 741 4.79 11.08 -18.10
N LEU A 742 4.53 9.76 -18.11
CA LEU A 742 3.18 9.21 -17.95
C LEU A 742 2.55 9.64 -16.62
N GLU A 743 3.28 9.56 -15.51
CA GLU A 743 2.77 10.06 -14.21
C GLU A 743 2.50 11.56 -14.24
N GLY A 744 3.35 12.35 -14.91
CA GLY A 744 3.11 13.77 -15.13
C GLY A 744 1.76 14.06 -15.80
N TYR A 745 1.50 13.34 -16.90
CA TYR A 745 0.23 13.40 -17.61
C TYR A 745 -0.96 12.96 -16.73
N LEU A 746 -0.82 11.84 -16.01
CA LEU A 746 -1.89 11.35 -15.13
C LEU A 746 -2.20 12.30 -13.97
N ASN A 747 -1.17 12.95 -13.41
CA ASN A 747 -1.33 13.97 -12.37
C ASN A 747 -2.07 15.20 -12.92
N PHE A 748 -1.76 15.64 -14.14
CA PHE A 748 -2.50 16.70 -14.82
C PHE A 748 -3.97 16.35 -15.03
N MET A 749 -4.22 15.14 -15.52
CA MET A 749 -5.59 14.68 -15.80
C MET A 749 -6.42 14.48 -14.52
N ALA A 750 -5.79 14.24 -13.37
CA ALA A 750 -6.46 14.04 -12.08
C ALA A 750 -6.92 15.34 -11.40
N GLU A 751 -6.26 16.46 -11.69
CA GLU A 751 -6.63 17.77 -11.16
C GLU A 751 -7.62 18.50 -12.07
N PRO A 752 -8.37 19.50 -11.59
CA PRO A 752 -9.15 20.37 -12.45
C PRO A 752 -8.28 20.99 -13.55
N HIS A 753 -8.74 20.93 -14.79
CA HIS A 753 -7.98 21.45 -15.92
C HIS A 753 -8.87 21.94 -17.06
N ALA A 754 -8.28 22.77 -17.90
CA ALA A 754 -8.88 23.27 -19.14
C ALA A 754 -7.98 23.00 -20.35
N PHE A 755 -8.61 22.91 -21.51
CA PHE A 755 -7.96 22.84 -22.82
C PHE A 755 -8.22 24.13 -23.59
N VAL A 756 -7.29 24.63 -24.38
CA VAL A 756 -7.51 25.85 -25.18
C VAL A 756 -6.57 25.88 -26.38
N SER A 757 -7.01 26.35 -27.54
CA SER A 757 -6.08 26.50 -28.68
C SER A 757 -5.12 27.67 -28.45
N PRO A 758 -3.90 27.61 -29.02
CA PRO A 758 -2.97 28.73 -29.01
C PRO A 758 -3.64 30.03 -29.48
N SER A 759 -3.30 31.15 -28.85
CA SER A 759 -3.88 32.49 -29.15
C SER A 759 -5.40 32.59 -29.03
N SER A 760 -6.07 31.61 -28.40
CA SER A 760 -7.50 31.64 -28.08
C SER A 760 -7.72 31.89 -26.59
N SER A 761 -8.97 32.01 -26.16
CA SER A 761 -9.31 32.21 -24.75
C SER A 761 -10.42 31.27 -24.30
N ILE A 762 -10.38 30.88 -23.03
CA ILE A 762 -11.43 30.11 -22.39
C ILE A 762 -11.91 30.77 -21.10
N VAL A 763 -13.22 30.67 -20.84
CA VAL A 763 -13.83 31.07 -19.57
C VAL A 763 -14.08 29.83 -18.72
N VAL A 764 -13.44 29.76 -17.57
CA VAL A 764 -13.60 28.70 -16.57
C VAL A 764 -14.53 29.18 -15.46
N ASN A 765 -15.54 28.36 -15.12
CA ASN A 765 -16.37 28.59 -13.95
C ASN A 765 -15.68 28.01 -12.71
N LEU A 766 -15.29 28.87 -11.77
CA LEU A 766 -14.58 28.51 -10.54
C LEU A 766 -15.52 28.06 -9.42
N ALA A 767 -16.82 28.39 -9.49
CA ALA A 767 -17.75 28.09 -8.41
C ALA A 767 -17.83 26.58 -8.03
N PRO A 768 -17.84 25.63 -8.99
CA PRO A 768 -17.79 24.20 -8.67
C PRO A 768 -16.53 23.78 -7.91
N LEU A 769 -15.43 24.53 -8.02
CA LEU A 769 -14.17 24.20 -7.34
C LEU A 769 -14.15 24.63 -5.87
N ALA A 770 -15.19 25.32 -5.40
CA ALA A 770 -15.31 25.88 -4.06
C ALA A 770 -16.73 25.71 -3.48
N MET A 771 -17.40 24.60 -3.80
CA MET A 771 -18.81 24.38 -3.39
C MET A 771 -19.04 24.43 -1.88
N GLY A 772 -18.03 24.12 -1.08
CA GLY A 772 -18.13 24.19 0.39
C GLY A 772 -17.98 25.60 0.97
N PHE A 773 -17.52 26.58 0.18
CA PHE A 773 -17.21 27.93 0.65
C PHE A 773 -18.43 28.86 0.52
N VAL A 774 -18.57 29.78 1.47
CA VAL A 774 -19.69 30.74 1.52
C VAL A 774 -19.28 32.04 0.83
N GLN A 775 -19.90 32.35 -0.32
CA GLN A 775 -19.55 33.53 -1.13
C GLN A 775 -18.03 33.62 -1.43
N PRO A 776 -17.45 32.60 -2.07
CA PRO A 776 -16.00 32.53 -2.26
C PRO A 776 -15.48 33.65 -3.15
N SER A 777 -14.30 34.15 -2.80
CA SER A 777 -13.45 34.98 -3.64
C SER A 777 -12.28 34.15 -4.17
N PHE A 778 -11.82 34.49 -5.38
CA PHE A 778 -10.80 33.73 -6.10
C PHE A 778 -9.65 34.63 -6.55
N THR A 779 -8.43 34.15 -6.34
CA THR A 779 -7.21 34.69 -6.96
C THR A 779 -6.52 33.55 -7.70
N ILE A 780 -5.92 33.84 -8.85
CA ILE A 780 -5.18 32.84 -9.63
C ILE A 780 -3.76 33.35 -9.85
N GLU A 781 -2.79 32.49 -9.58
CA GLU A 781 -1.37 32.76 -9.70
C GLU A 781 -0.69 31.69 -10.57
N GLY A 782 0.53 31.97 -11.04
CA GLY A 782 1.37 30.97 -11.71
C GLY A 782 1.30 30.94 -13.25
N ALA A 783 0.49 31.79 -13.89
CA ALA A 783 0.45 31.89 -15.35
C ALA A 783 1.79 32.40 -15.91
N LYS A 784 2.38 31.62 -16.83
CA LYS A 784 3.66 31.86 -17.51
C LYS A 784 3.53 31.79 -19.03
N ILE A 785 2.66 30.93 -19.56
CA ILE A 785 2.46 30.76 -21.01
C ILE A 785 1.32 31.65 -21.50
N GLY A 786 0.23 31.73 -20.73
CA GLY A 786 -0.89 32.63 -21.00
C GLY A 786 -1.02 33.74 -19.95
N SER A 787 -2.21 34.34 -19.90
CA SER A 787 -2.61 35.32 -18.89
C SER A 787 -4.02 35.02 -18.38
N VAL A 788 -4.30 35.34 -17.13
CA VAL A 788 -5.60 35.08 -16.49
C VAL A 788 -6.18 36.34 -15.89
N THR A 789 -7.47 36.58 -16.11
CA THR A 789 -8.25 37.61 -15.42
C THR A 789 -9.41 36.96 -14.68
N VAL A 790 -9.66 37.39 -13.44
CA VAL A 790 -10.72 36.84 -12.60
C VAL A 790 -11.78 37.92 -12.36
N ALA A 791 -13.03 37.59 -12.64
CA ALA A 791 -14.19 38.44 -12.39
C ALA A 791 -15.29 37.62 -11.70
N GLY A 792 -15.46 37.81 -10.39
CA GLY A 792 -16.34 36.99 -9.57
C GLY A 792 -15.91 35.53 -9.58
N SER A 793 -16.81 34.62 -9.96
CA SER A 793 -16.54 33.18 -10.09
C SER A 793 -16.07 32.76 -11.49
N LYS A 794 -15.74 33.70 -12.38
CA LYS A 794 -15.26 33.40 -13.73
C LYS A 794 -13.79 33.77 -13.87
N ALA A 795 -12.99 32.83 -14.36
CA ALA A 795 -11.63 33.09 -14.81
C ALA A 795 -11.58 33.05 -16.33
N THR A 796 -11.14 34.13 -16.97
CA THR A 796 -10.82 34.16 -18.39
C THR A 796 -9.33 33.93 -18.54
N TYR A 797 -8.97 32.79 -19.14
CA TYR A 797 -7.60 32.46 -19.48
C TYR A 797 -7.38 32.72 -20.97
N ALA A 798 -6.44 33.61 -21.29
CA ALA A 798 -6.00 33.92 -22.65
C ALA A 798 -4.68 33.19 -22.93
N ALA A 799 -4.70 32.24 -23.87
CA ALA A 799 -3.59 31.37 -24.17
C ALA A 799 -2.52 32.05 -25.02
N GLY A 800 -1.25 31.80 -24.69
CA GLY A 800 -0.11 32.17 -25.52
C GLY A 800 0.22 31.10 -26.56
N SER A 801 1.50 30.69 -26.59
CA SER A 801 1.98 29.56 -27.40
C SER A 801 1.53 28.21 -26.84
N GLY A 802 1.67 27.13 -27.61
CA GLY A 802 1.36 25.78 -27.15
C GLY A 802 2.23 25.33 -25.97
N GLY A 803 1.71 24.42 -25.15
CA GLY A 803 2.37 23.85 -23.96
C GLY A 803 1.40 23.52 -22.83
N VAL A 804 1.93 23.01 -21.72
CA VAL A 804 1.17 22.76 -20.49
C VAL A 804 1.66 23.67 -19.37
N GLU A 805 0.75 24.27 -18.61
CA GLU A 805 1.11 24.98 -17.39
C GLU A 805 0.16 24.71 -16.21
N TRP A 806 0.69 24.96 -15.00
CA TRP A 806 0.00 24.80 -13.74
C TRP A 806 -0.26 26.16 -13.11
N LEU A 807 -1.53 26.42 -12.80
CA LEU A 807 -2.00 27.57 -12.05
C LEU A 807 -2.32 27.16 -10.62
N THR A 808 -2.23 28.11 -9.70
CA THR A 808 -2.72 27.95 -8.32
C THR A 808 -3.97 28.80 -8.15
N ILE A 809 -5.10 28.16 -7.88
CA ILE A 809 -6.35 28.84 -7.50
C ILE A 809 -6.35 28.97 -5.98
N LEU A 810 -6.38 30.21 -5.50
CA LEU A 810 -6.57 30.53 -4.10
C LEU A 810 -8.04 30.85 -3.86
N VAL A 811 -8.67 30.09 -2.96
CA VAL A 811 -10.07 30.25 -2.56
C VAL A 811 -10.13 30.81 -1.14
N LYS A 812 -10.95 31.85 -0.93
CA LYS A 812 -11.18 32.46 0.40
C LYS A 812 -12.66 32.78 0.62
N ASP A 813 -13.14 32.63 1.84
CA ASP A 813 -14.43 33.13 2.31
C ASP A 813 -14.36 33.72 3.74
N GLY A 814 -14.75 34.98 3.93
CA GLY A 814 -14.74 35.61 5.27
C GLY A 814 -13.39 35.49 5.98
N GLU A 815 -13.39 34.98 7.23
CA GLU A 815 -12.20 34.80 8.09
C GLU A 815 -11.41 33.49 7.85
N SER A 816 -11.72 32.71 6.80
CA SER A 816 -11.02 31.44 6.57
C SER A 816 -9.57 31.62 6.11
N LYS A 817 -8.72 30.63 6.42
CA LYS A 817 -7.44 30.48 5.73
C LYS A 817 -7.69 30.26 4.24
N ALA A 818 -6.81 30.85 3.42
CA ALA A 818 -6.84 30.60 1.98
C ALA A 818 -6.60 29.11 1.72
N TRP A 819 -7.45 28.49 0.91
CA TRP A 819 -7.22 27.15 0.41
C TRP A 819 -6.65 27.22 -1.01
N SER A 820 -5.51 26.58 -1.24
CA SER A 820 -4.90 26.51 -2.58
C SER A 820 -5.28 25.22 -3.29
N ARG A 821 -5.63 25.33 -4.57
CA ARG A 821 -5.93 24.19 -5.44
C ARG A 821 -5.12 24.29 -6.74
N PRO A 822 -4.46 23.22 -7.18
CA PRO A 822 -3.82 23.21 -8.50
C PRO A 822 -4.88 23.23 -9.60
N PHE A 823 -4.56 23.90 -10.71
CA PHE A 823 -5.39 23.91 -11.91
C PHE A 823 -4.51 23.82 -13.16
N GLY A 824 -4.73 22.82 -13.99
CA GLY A 824 -3.97 22.62 -15.22
C GLY A 824 -4.54 23.40 -16.40
N VAL A 825 -3.68 23.93 -17.27
CA VAL A 825 -4.07 24.41 -18.59
C VAL A 825 -3.18 23.76 -19.65
N ALA A 826 -3.79 23.08 -20.61
CA ALA A 826 -3.08 22.54 -21.76
C ALA A 826 -3.49 23.29 -23.04
N ILE A 827 -2.48 23.78 -23.75
CA ILE A 827 -2.61 24.66 -24.90
C ILE A 827 -2.10 23.92 -26.14
N PHE A 828 -3.01 23.53 -27.03
CA PHE A 828 -2.66 22.76 -28.23
C PHE A 828 -3.72 22.93 -29.32
N ALA A 829 -3.32 22.65 -30.57
CA ALA A 829 -4.21 22.83 -31.71
C ALA A 829 -5.47 21.95 -31.60
N ALA A 830 -6.63 22.49 -31.98
CA ALA A 830 -7.93 21.81 -31.98
C ALA A 830 -8.43 21.37 -30.60
N ALA A 831 -7.98 22.01 -29.52
CA ALA A 831 -8.45 21.78 -28.16
C ALA A 831 -9.98 21.93 -28.01
N GLU A 832 -10.61 22.81 -28.77
CA GLU A 832 -12.06 23.08 -28.73
C GLU A 832 -12.88 21.83 -29.09
N SER A 833 -12.35 20.96 -29.95
CA SER A 833 -13.01 19.72 -30.36
C SER A 833 -13.25 18.74 -29.20
N LEU A 834 -12.45 18.87 -28.13
CA LEU A 834 -12.52 18.03 -26.93
C LEU A 834 -13.44 18.61 -25.85
N GLN A 835 -13.74 19.92 -25.92
CA GLN A 835 -14.63 20.60 -24.97
C GLN A 835 -16.09 20.37 -25.28
N SER A 836 -16.45 20.27 -26.55
CA SER A 836 -17.81 19.96 -27.02
C SER A 836 -18.31 18.56 -26.61
N ARG A 837 -17.46 17.74 -25.98
CA ARG A 837 -17.73 16.34 -25.59
C ARG A 837 -17.66 16.08 -24.08
N ARG A 838 -17.52 17.13 -23.25
CA ARG A 838 -17.55 17.06 -21.78
C ARG A 838 -18.92 17.38 -21.20
#